data_AF-A0A7Y7IYG9-F1
#
_entry.id   AF-A0A7Y7IYG9-F1
#
_cell.length_a   1.000
_cell.length_b   1.000
_cell.length_c   1.000
_cell.angle_alpha   90.00
_cell.angle_beta   90.00
_cell.angle_gamma   90.00
#
_symmetry.space_group_name_H-M   'P 1'
#
loop_
_entity.id
_entity.type
_entity.pdbx_description
1 polymer ?
#
loop_
_entity_poly.entity_id
_entity_poly.type
_entity_poly.pdbx_seq_one_letter_code
_entity_poly.pdbx_strand_id
1 'polypeptide(L)'
;MPQSASVSGQSLPIAGGIAVDWQTPATPLLRRALARFSHRLQALSGSAVVLAGTPPVGTPILHIRYGRDPAWLSVRAREAYRLSVAADGVSLAADGPAGVIHGLATLLQLVQPASSSSAGASLAMARIDDAPRFPWRGLMIDVSRHFMSVDTIERQLDAMELTKLNVLHWHLSDGTGFRVESRLFPKLQQIGGHHQYYTQAQIRAVVAYAADRGIRIVPEFDIPGHTLAILEAYPELAAQQPVPLTPGWHQTCATESASGETTASCAKTINLNNPALDPTRPQTLRFARALYAEMGRLFPDRYFHSGGDEVSSRQWTANPRIVAYMKAHGFADAPALQAAFTAQVQDVLAAQGKIMMGWDEVSEAPIPKNVVVEAWRSSKWIASATRAGHPVVVSSGYYLDLLRPSAQHYRVDPMDPKADGLSPQDAIAARPKMGALVDAFTIDPHATPLDTAQQALVLGGEAPLWSEVVSDEMVDARLWPRSAAIAERFWSPAGVHDVADMERRLPAIQHELEVTGLAAGTNTDRMIALLTPADVTPLTILTSVTVPVRNYGLNRLAAHGGDAMLKAPAAIAAPDSFAAMDFNGMAARYAAGDHAVADTLRARLMAYAGNDMAYARIATTPALQAARPVSRQLAALA
;
A
#
# COMPACT_ATOMS: atom_id res chain seq x y z
N MET A 1 -16.32 -7.26 -4.91
CA MET A 1 -17.70 -7.63 -5.27
C MET A 1 -18.36 -6.46 -6.00
N PRO A 2 -19.12 -6.69 -7.07
CA PRO A 2 -19.82 -5.60 -7.77
C PRO A 2 -21.02 -5.08 -6.97
N GLN A 3 -21.53 -3.89 -7.31
CA GLN A 3 -22.76 -3.34 -6.71
C GLN A 3 -23.98 -4.25 -6.92
N SER A 4 -24.10 -4.84 -8.11
CA SER A 4 -25.13 -5.82 -8.45
C SER A 4 -24.58 -6.88 -9.38
N ALA A 5 -24.88 -8.16 -9.10
CA ALA A 5 -24.54 -9.28 -9.97
C ALA A 5 -25.58 -10.40 -9.92
N SER A 6 -25.86 -11.00 -11.08
CA SER A 6 -26.60 -12.26 -11.21
C SER A 6 -25.81 -13.23 -12.06
N VAL A 7 -25.52 -14.44 -11.56
CA VAL A 7 -24.75 -15.49 -12.27
C VAL A 7 -25.69 -16.68 -12.52
N SER A 8 -25.78 -17.18 -13.75
CA SER A 8 -26.80 -18.17 -14.16
C SER A 8 -26.36 -19.64 -14.04
N GLY A 9 -25.13 -19.90 -13.59
CA GLY A 9 -24.54 -21.25 -13.52
C GLY A 9 -24.19 -21.88 -14.89
N GLN A 10 -24.58 -21.24 -15.99
CA GLN A 10 -24.20 -21.59 -17.35
C GLN A 10 -22.90 -20.89 -17.76
N SER A 11 -22.27 -21.35 -18.83
CA SER A 11 -21.03 -20.75 -19.33
C SER A 11 -21.03 -20.57 -20.85
N LEU A 12 -20.31 -19.54 -21.30
CA LEU A 12 -20.07 -19.21 -22.70
C LEU A 12 -18.69 -19.75 -23.11
N PRO A 13 -18.58 -20.71 -24.04
CA PRO A 13 -17.29 -21.24 -24.49
C PRO A 13 -16.43 -20.17 -25.16
N ILE A 14 -15.13 -20.12 -24.84
CA ILE A 14 -14.17 -19.15 -25.41
C ILE A 14 -12.90 -19.81 -25.97
N ALA A 15 -12.84 -21.13 -26.09
CA ALA A 15 -11.66 -21.85 -26.58
C ALA A 15 -11.18 -21.39 -27.98
N GLY A 16 -12.09 -20.90 -28.82
CA GLY A 16 -11.77 -20.31 -30.13
C GLY A 16 -11.35 -18.82 -30.08
N GLY A 17 -11.12 -18.28 -28.88
CA GLY A 17 -10.87 -16.87 -28.63
C GLY A 17 -12.15 -16.04 -28.48
N ILE A 18 -11.97 -14.72 -28.36
CA ILE A 18 -13.05 -13.72 -28.32
C ILE A 18 -12.79 -12.68 -29.41
N ALA A 19 -13.77 -12.41 -30.26
CA ALA A 19 -13.72 -11.30 -31.22
C ALA A 19 -14.20 -10.01 -30.53
N VAL A 20 -13.73 -8.83 -30.97
CA VAL A 20 -14.13 -7.55 -30.38
C VAL A 20 -14.79 -6.66 -31.41
N ASP A 21 -15.97 -6.14 -31.06
CA ASP A 21 -16.70 -5.14 -31.82
C ASP A 21 -16.73 -3.82 -31.05
N TRP A 22 -16.15 -2.78 -31.63
CA TRP A 22 -16.10 -1.43 -31.06
C TRP A 22 -17.26 -0.60 -31.62
N GLN A 23 -18.38 -0.58 -30.88
CA GLN A 23 -19.54 0.27 -31.21
C GLN A 23 -19.24 1.76 -31.02
N THR A 24 -18.19 2.08 -30.28
CA THR A 24 -17.57 3.41 -30.21
C THR A 24 -16.10 3.26 -30.61
N PRO A 25 -15.54 4.07 -31.53
CA PRO A 25 -14.18 3.89 -32.02
C PRO A 25 -13.16 3.82 -30.88
N ALA A 26 -12.31 2.79 -30.87
CA ALA A 26 -11.31 2.61 -29.82
C ALA A 26 -10.24 3.72 -29.86
N THR A 27 -10.04 4.41 -28.74
CA THR A 27 -8.89 5.31 -28.53
C THR A 27 -7.58 4.51 -28.45
N PRO A 28 -6.41 5.15 -28.63
CA PRO A 28 -5.12 4.49 -28.41
C PRO A 28 -4.98 3.87 -27.02
N LEU A 29 -5.50 4.54 -25.99
CA LEU A 29 -5.57 4.02 -24.62
C LEU A 29 -6.32 2.67 -24.57
N LEU A 30 -7.53 2.63 -25.10
CA LEU A 30 -8.39 1.44 -25.02
C LEU A 30 -7.89 0.28 -25.91
N ARG A 31 -7.15 0.58 -26.98
CA ARG A 31 -6.43 -0.45 -27.74
C ARG A 31 -5.31 -1.09 -26.91
N ARG A 32 -4.56 -0.29 -26.15
CA ARG A 32 -3.53 -0.82 -25.22
C ARG A 32 -4.17 -1.60 -24.07
N ALA A 33 -5.29 -1.12 -23.51
CA ALA A 33 -6.05 -1.86 -22.50
C ALA A 33 -6.54 -3.22 -23.03
N LEU A 34 -7.08 -3.26 -24.26
CA LEU A 34 -7.50 -4.51 -24.88
C LEU A 34 -6.33 -5.47 -25.15
N ALA A 35 -5.15 -4.96 -25.52
CA ALA A 35 -3.96 -5.78 -25.68
C ALA A 35 -3.51 -6.42 -24.35
N ARG A 36 -3.51 -5.66 -23.25
CA ARG A 36 -3.25 -6.20 -21.90
C ARG A 36 -4.30 -7.24 -21.50
N PHE A 37 -5.58 -6.95 -21.70
CA PHE A 37 -6.67 -7.90 -21.46
C PHE A 37 -6.45 -9.20 -22.25
N SER A 38 -6.10 -9.12 -23.53
CA SER A 38 -5.84 -10.31 -24.36
C SER A 38 -4.69 -11.15 -23.82
N HIS A 39 -3.60 -10.52 -23.37
CA HIS A 39 -2.48 -11.23 -22.78
C HIS A 39 -2.89 -11.97 -21.48
N ARG A 40 -3.64 -11.30 -20.62
CA ARG A 40 -4.13 -11.88 -19.36
C ARG A 40 -5.17 -12.98 -19.60
N LEU A 41 -6.06 -12.81 -20.57
CA LEU A 41 -7.00 -13.86 -20.98
C LEU A 41 -6.26 -15.11 -21.48
N GLN A 42 -5.19 -14.92 -22.27
CA GLN A 42 -4.35 -16.02 -22.75
C GLN A 42 -3.68 -16.76 -21.59
N ALA A 43 -3.17 -16.03 -20.60
CA ALA A 43 -2.56 -16.63 -19.41
C ALA A 43 -3.56 -17.45 -18.57
N LEU A 44 -4.80 -16.94 -18.39
CA LEU A 44 -5.82 -17.59 -17.55
C LEU A 44 -6.56 -18.75 -18.24
N SER A 45 -6.71 -18.70 -19.57
CA SER A 45 -7.64 -19.58 -20.30
C SER A 45 -7.02 -20.34 -21.47
N GLY A 46 -5.78 -20.03 -21.84
CA GLY A 46 -5.19 -20.48 -23.11
C GLY A 46 -5.84 -19.87 -24.36
N SER A 47 -6.80 -18.95 -24.19
CA SER A 47 -7.54 -18.28 -25.27
C SER A 47 -7.17 -16.80 -25.36
N ALA A 48 -7.12 -16.24 -26.57
CA ALA A 48 -6.77 -14.82 -26.78
C ALA A 48 -7.92 -14.04 -27.46
N VAL A 49 -7.78 -12.71 -27.48
CA VAL A 49 -8.59 -11.87 -28.35
C VAL A 49 -8.15 -12.08 -29.80
N VAL A 50 -9.12 -12.34 -30.68
CA VAL A 50 -8.88 -12.46 -32.12
C VAL A 50 -8.76 -11.06 -32.71
N LEU A 51 -7.53 -10.55 -32.81
CA LEU A 51 -7.24 -9.17 -33.23
C LEU A 51 -7.23 -8.97 -34.76
N ALA A 52 -7.17 -10.05 -35.55
CA ALA A 52 -7.07 -10.00 -37.01
C ALA A 52 -7.68 -11.24 -37.70
N GLY A 53 -8.23 -11.06 -38.91
CA GLY A 53 -8.83 -12.12 -39.72
C GLY A 53 -10.33 -12.32 -39.47
N THR A 54 -10.94 -13.25 -40.21
CA THR A 54 -12.32 -13.67 -39.97
C THR A 54 -12.33 -14.61 -38.75
N PRO A 55 -13.02 -14.27 -37.65
CA PRO A 55 -13.07 -15.15 -36.48
C PRO A 55 -13.72 -16.49 -36.85
N PRO A 56 -13.31 -17.61 -36.22
CA PRO A 56 -13.98 -18.89 -36.39
C PRO A 56 -15.50 -18.78 -36.22
N VAL A 57 -16.26 -19.60 -36.96
CA VAL A 57 -17.72 -19.64 -36.82
C VAL A 57 -18.07 -20.06 -35.39
N GLY A 58 -18.89 -19.26 -34.72
CA GLY A 58 -19.26 -19.48 -33.32
C GLY A 58 -18.33 -18.84 -32.28
N THR A 59 -17.29 -18.11 -32.70
CA THR A 59 -16.49 -17.28 -31.78
C THR A 59 -17.38 -16.19 -31.14
N PRO A 60 -17.44 -16.11 -29.80
CA PRO A 60 -18.21 -15.08 -29.13
C PRO A 60 -17.64 -13.68 -29.41
N ILE A 61 -18.53 -12.70 -29.51
CA ILE A 61 -18.19 -11.30 -29.75
C ILE A 61 -18.33 -10.52 -28.44
N LEU A 62 -17.29 -9.76 -28.09
CA LEU A 62 -17.30 -8.73 -27.05
C LEU A 62 -17.63 -7.38 -27.68
N HIS A 63 -18.87 -6.92 -27.49
CA HIS A 63 -19.32 -5.61 -27.92
C HIS A 63 -18.97 -4.56 -26.88
N ILE A 64 -18.16 -3.57 -27.24
CA ILE A 64 -17.73 -2.49 -26.33
C ILE A 64 -18.28 -1.15 -26.81
N ARG A 65 -19.01 -0.47 -25.91
CA ARG A 65 -19.44 0.93 -26.09
C ARG A 65 -19.10 1.75 -24.86
N TYR A 66 -18.76 3.02 -25.06
CA TYR A 66 -18.43 3.90 -23.93
C TYR A 66 -18.72 5.38 -24.21
N GLY A 67 -18.95 6.14 -23.14
CA GLY A 67 -19.15 7.59 -23.20
C GLY A 67 -17.84 8.39 -23.25
N ARG A 68 -17.94 9.67 -23.64
CA ARG A 68 -16.81 10.61 -23.51
C ARG A 68 -16.66 11.04 -22.05
N ASP A 69 -15.42 11.04 -21.57
CA ASP A 69 -15.08 11.51 -20.23
C ASP A 69 -13.99 12.61 -20.26
N PRO A 70 -14.36 13.90 -20.13
CA PRO A 70 -13.40 14.98 -20.05
C PRO A 70 -12.68 15.05 -18.69
N ALA A 71 -13.15 14.29 -17.68
CA ALA A 71 -12.58 14.23 -16.35
C ALA A 71 -11.71 12.97 -16.13
N TRP A 72 -11.33 12.27 -17.21
CA TRP A 72 -10.41 11.14 -17.20
C TRP A 72 -9.16 11.42 -16.35
N LEU A 73 -8.74 10.43 -15.54
CA LEU A 73 -7.65 10.53 -14.55
C LEU A 73 -7.84 11.67 -13.53
N SER A 74 -9.04 11.75 -12.95
CA SER A 74 -9.31 12.61 -11.80
C SER A 74 -10.30 11.95 -10.86
N VAL A 75 -10.50 12.53 -9.66
CA VAL A 75 -11.56 12.11 -8.72
C VAL A 75 -12.99 12.25 -9.28
N ARG A 76 -13.16 12.83 -10.48
CA ARG A 76 -14.45 12.98 -11.18
C ARG A 76 -14.56 12.08 -12.43
N ALA A 77 -13.60 11.16 -12.63
CA ALA A 77 -13.64 10.23 -13.75
C ALA A 77 -14.92 9.38 -13.72
N ARG A 78 -15.43 9.03 -14.89
CA ARG A 78 -16.63 8.20 -15.05
C ARG A 78 -16.23 6.73 -15.09
N GLU A 79 -16.46 6.05 -13.97
CA GLU A 79 -15.95 4.70 -13.73
C GLU A 79 -17.01 3.59 -13.80
N ALA A 80 -18.30 3.94 -13.92
CA ALA A 80 -19.39 2.98 -13.96
C ALA A 80 -19.42 2.17 -15.26
N TYR A 81 -19.82 0.90 -15.15
CA TYR A 81 -19.99 0.00 -16.28
C TYR A 81 -21.08 -1.05 -16.05
N ARG A 82 -21.62 -1.56 -17.15
CA ARG A 82 -22.51 -2.73 -17.20
C ARG A 82 -21.88 -3.80 -18.07
N LEU A 83 -21.81 -5.01 -17.54
CA LEU A 83 -21.25 -6.19 -18.21
C LEU A 83 -22.32 -7.29 -18.28
N SER A 84 -22.54 -7.86 -19.45
CA SER A 84 -23.39 -9.04 -19.63
C SER A 84 -22.65 -10.10 -20.44
N VAL A 85 -22.54 -11.30 -19.89
CA VAL A 85 -22.07 -12.52 -20.56
C VAL A 85 -23.29 -13.43 -20.75
N ALA A 86 -23.65 -13.71 -21.99
CA ALA A 86 -24.82 -14.50 -22.37
C ALA A 86 -24.46 -15.51 -23.49
N ALA A 87 -25.41 -16.34 -23.90
CA ALA A 87 -25.18 -17.37 -24.91
C ALA A 87 -24.83 -16.82 -26.30
N ASP A 88 -25.24 -15.59 -26.61
CA ASP A 88 -25.02 -14.91 -27.87
C ASP A 88 -23.76 -14.01 -27.88
N GLY A 89 -23.08 -13.85 -26.73
CA GLY A 89 -21.82 -13.11 -26.64
C GLY A 89 -21.65 -12.32 -25.35
N VAL A 90 -20.79 -11.31 -25.41
CA VAL A 90 -20.47 -10.43 -24.28
C VAL A 90 -20.76 -8.98 -24.66
N SER A 91 -21.36 -8.20 -23.75
CA SER A 91 -21.54 -6.76 -23.91
C SER A 91 -20.96 -6.00 -22.72
N LEU A 92 -20.17 -4.97 -23.01
CA LEU A 92 -19.58 -4.05 -22.04
C LEU A 92 -19.95 -2.62 -22.41
N ALA A 93 -20.76 -1.98 -21.56
CA ALA A 93 -21.19 -0.60 -21.72
C ALA A 93 -20.69 0.24 -20.54
N ALA A 94 -19.87 1.26 -20.80
CA ALA A 94 -19.27 2.09 -19.77
C ALA A 94 -19.56 3.58 -19.93
N ASP A 95 -19.53 4.34 -18.83
CA ASP A 95 -19.75 5.80 -18.90
C ASP A 95 -18.51 6.57 -19.39
N GLY A 96 -17.35 5.91 -19.37
CA GLY A 96 -16.06 6.44 -19.79
C GLY A 96 -15.01 5.33 -19.96
N PRO A 97 -13.77 5.68 -20.35
CA PRO A 97 -12.69 4.71 -20.54
C PRO A 97 -12.31 3.96 -19.25
N ALA A 98 -12.48 4.55 -18.05
CA ALA A 98 -12.23 3.85 -16.78
C ALA A 98 -13.15 2.63 -16.61
N GLY A 99 -14.45 2.81 -16.86
CA GLY A 99 -15.41 1.72 -16.76
C GLY A 99 -15.14 0.59 -17.77
N VAL A 100 -14.54 0.89 -18.94
CA VAL A 100 -14.08 -0.17 -19.86
C VAL A 100 -12.95 -0.98 -19.24
N ILE A 101 -11.93 -0.33 -18.67
CA ILE A 101 -10.80 -1.02 -18.00
C ILE A 101 -11.31 -1.89 -16.84
N HIS A 102 -12.18 -1.33 -15.98
CA HIS A 102 -12.76 -2.03 -14.85
C HIS A 102 -13.63 -3.22 -15.28
N GLY A 103 -14.43 -3.05 -16.33
CA GLY A 103 -15.26 -4.12 -16.89
C GLY A 103 -14.46 -5.24 -17.52
N LEU A 104 -13.32 -4.94 -18.16
CA LEU A 104 -12.38 -5.95 -18.66
C LEU A 104 -11.74 -6.74 -17.51
N ALA A 105 -11.39 -6.07 -16.40
CA ALA A 105 -10.89 -6.76 -15.20
C ALA A 105 -11.96 -7.70 -14.59
N THR A 106 -13.22 -7.26 -14.51
CA THR A 106 -14.32 -8.13 -14.07
C THR A 106 -14.58 -9.29 -15.03
N LEU A 107 -14.41 -9.09 -16.34
CA LEU A 107 -14.54 -10.16 -17.32
C LEU A 107 -13.48 -11.25 -17.15
N LEU A 108 -12.24 -10.89 -16.77
CA LEU A 108 -11.19 -11.86 -16.43
C LEU A 108 -11.57 -12.72 -15.22
N GLN A 109 -12.20 -12.12 -14.20
CA GLN A 109 -12.68 -12.84 -13.02
C GLN A 109 -13.82 -13.82 -13.31
N LEU A 110 -14.47 -13.74 -14.47
CA LEU A 110 -15.50 -14.68 -14.93
C LEU A 110 -14.92 -15.86 -15.72
N VAL A 111 -13.62 -15.88 -15.98
CA VAL A 111 -12.95 -16.98 -16.69
C VAL A 111 -13.02 -18.25 -15.85
N GLN A 112 -13.55 -19.30 -16.48
CA GLN A 112 -13.50 -20.67 -16.00
C GLN A 112 -12.45 -21.41 -16.84
N PRO A 113 -11.28 -21.76 -16.28
CA PRO A 113 -10.26 -22.47 -17.02
C PRO A 113 -10.79 -23.84 -17.47
N ALA A 114 -10.19 -24.40 -18.52
CA ALA A 114 -10.55 -25.75 -18.96
C ALA A 114 -10.35 -26.72 -17.79
N SER A 115 -11.44 -27.35 -17.35
CA SER A 115 -11.32 -28.48 -16.41
C SER A 115 -10.56 -29.62 -17.08
N SER A 116 -10.10 -30.61 -16.33
CA SER A 116 -9.52 -31.85 -16.88
C SER A 116 -10.48 -32.67 -17.78
N SER A 117 -11.73 -32.22 -17.98
CA SER A 117 -12.65 -32.75 -18.98
C SER A 117 -12.48 -32.05 -20.34
N SER A 118 -12.93 -32.68 -21.42
CA SER A 118 -12.75 -32.22 -22.81
C SER A 118 -13.39 -30.87 -23.17
N ALA A 119 -14.04 -30.18 -22.23
CA ALA A 119 -14.58 -28.85 -22.42
C ALA A 119 -13.49 -27.79 -22.19
N GLY A 120 -13.12 -27.07 -23.25
CA GLY A 120 -12.15 -25.96 -23.19
C GLY A 120 -12.61 -24.80 -22.30
N ALA A 121 -11.80 -23.74 -22.21
CA ALA A 121 -12.11 -22.60 -21.34
C ALA A 121 -13.43 -21.90 -21.70
N SER A 122 -14.09 -21.33 -20.68
CA SER A 122 -15.38 -20.66 -20.81
C SER A 122 -15.48 -19.44 -19.90
N LEU A 123 -16.51 -18.61 -20.08
CA LEU A 123 -16.88 -17.51 -19.20
C LEU A 123 -18.16 -17.86 -18.44
N ALA A 124 -18.20 -17.65 -17.13
CA ALA A 124 -19.44 -17.73 -16.37
C ALA A 124 -20.44 -16.69 -16.89
N MET A 125 -21.65 -17.15 -17.26
CA MET A 125 -22.71 -16.25 -17.71
C MET A 125 -23.21 -15.41 -16.54
N ALA A 126 -23.20 -14.09 -16.72
CA ALA A 126 -23.50 -13.14 -15.67
C ALA A 126 -24.07 -11.84 -16.24
N ARG A 127 -24.83 -11.11 -15.41
CA ARG A 127 -25.18 -9.71 -15.60
C ARG A 127 -24.69 -8.92 -14.40
N ILE A 128 -23.94 -7.86 -14.64
CA ILE A 128 -23.25 -7.06 -13.64
C ILE A 128 -23.49 -5.58 -13.94
N ASP A 129 -23.90 -4.82 -12.92
CA ASP A 129 -23.98 -3.36 -12.92
C ASP A 129 -23.12 -2.87 -11.75
N ASP A 130 -22.14 -2.01 -12.04
CA ASP A 130 -21.07 -1.76 -11.10
C ASP A 130 -20.45 -0.37 -11.25
N ALA A 131 -20.06 0.20 -10.10
CA ALA A 131 -19.43 1.51 -9.97
C ALA A 131 -18.72 1.59 -8.61
N PRO A 132 -17.64 2.39 -8.48
CA PRO A 132 -16.92 2.50 -7.22
C PRO A 132 -17.75 3.25 -6.16
N ARG A 133 -17.62 2.81 -4.90
CA ARG A 133 -18.12 3.54 -3.73
C ARG A 133 -17.35 4.85 -3.49
N PHE A 134 -16.03 4.83 -3.64
CA PHE A 134 -15.17 5.98 -3.42
C PHE A 134 -14.38 6.35 -4.68
N PRO A 135 -14.24 7.65 -5.01
CA PRO A 135 -13.41 8.10 -6.14
C PRO A 135 -11.90 8.00 -5.87
N TRP A 136 -11.46 7.90 -4.61
CA TRP A 136 -10.06 7.68 -4.22
C TRP A 136 -9.88 6.27 -3.66
N ARG A 137 -9.08 5.44 -4.33
CA ARG A 137 -8.83 4.05 -3.94
C ARG A 137 -7.33 3.77 -4.09
N GLY A 138 -6.60 4.12 -3.03
CA GLY A 138 -5.16 4.32 -3.08
C GLY A 138 -4.33 3.17 -2.52
N LEU A 139 -3.10 3.06 -3.03
CA LEU A 139 -1.97 2.44 -2.33
C LEU A 139 -0.86 3.48 -2.18
N MET A 140 -0.22 3.53 -1.02
CA MET A 140 1.02 4.27 -0.84
C MET A 140 2.20 3.30 -0.80
N ILE A 141 3.24 3.57 -1.59
CA ILE A 141 4.50 2.80 -1.58
C ILE A 141 5.65 3.72 -1.19
N ASP A 142 6.28 3.42 -0.04
CA ASP A 142 7.53 4.00 0.41
C ASP A 142 8.71 3.39 -0.35
N VAL A 143 9.38 4.23 -1.13
CA VAL A 143 10.62 3.86 -1.85
C VAL A 143 11.84 4.54 -1.24
N SER A 144 11.66 5.28 -0.15
CA SER A 144 12.69 6.00 0.56
C SER A 144 13.45 5.11 1.55
N ARG A 145 12.76 4.30 2.36
CA ARG A 145 13.43 3.44 3.35
C ARG A 145 14.20 2.31 2.68
N HIS A 146 13.57 1.63 1.73
CA HIS A 146 14.24 0.77 0.76
C HIS A 146 13.83 1.17 -0.66
N PHE A 147 14.80 1.24 -1.56
CA PHE A 147 14.53 1.58 -2.97
C PHE A 147 13.91 0.41 -3.71
N MET A 148 12.87 0.69 -4.50
CA MET A 148 12.18 -0.30 -5.33
C MET A 148 12.46 -0.04 -6.81
N SER A 149 12.66 -1.09 -7.60
CA SER A 149 12.93 -0.95 -9.03
C SER A 149 11.70 -0.44 -9.79
N VAL A 150 11.92 0.13 -10.99
CA VAL A 150 10.82 0.52 -11.90
C VAL A 150 9.94 -0.68 -12.21
N ASP A 151 10.55 -1.84 -12.49
CA ASP A 151 9.82 -3.08 -12.79
C ASP A 151 8.92 -3.49 -11.63
N THR A 152 9.38 -3.34 -10.38
CA THR A 152 8.55 -3.61 -9.19
C THR A 152 7.36 -2.67 -9.12
N ILE A 153 7.56 -1.36 -9.34
CA ILE A 153 6.45 -0.39 -9.33
C ILE A 153 5.44 -0.69 -10.46
N GLU A 154 5.92 -1.02 -11.66
CA GLU A 154 5.07 -1.38 -12.80
C GLU A 154 4.21 -2.63 -12.52
N ARG A 155 4.78 -3.68 -11.90
CA ARG A 155 4.02 -4.86 -11.46
C ARG A 155 2.90 -4.50 -10.46
N GLN A 156 3.13 -3.55 -9.56
CA GLN A 156 2.09 -3.13 -8.61
C GLN A 156 0.95 -2.39 -9.33
N LEU A 157 1.28 -1.56 -10.33
CA LEU A 157 0.29 -0.87 -11.17
C LEU A 157 -0.58 -1.86 -11.96
N ASP A 158 0.00 -2.98 -12.42
CA ASP A 158 -0.76 -4.07 -13.04
C ASP A 158 -1.78 -4.72 -12.08
N ALA A 159 -1.35 -5.02 -10.85
CA ALA A 159 -2.24 -5.60 -9.84
C ALA A 159 -3.33 -4.60 -9.37
N MET A 160 -2.99 -3.30 -9.28
CA MET A 160 -3.95 -2.23 -9.01
C MET A 160 -5.03 -2.14 -10.11
N GLU A 161 -4.67 -2.28 -11.39
CA GLU A 161 -5.63 -2.30 -12.50
C GLU A 161 -6.66 -3.43 -12.33
N LEU A 162 -6.18 -4.64 -12.03
CA LEU A 162 -7.03 -5.83 -11.88
C LEU A 162 -7.94 -5.77 -10.65
N THR A 163 -7.50 -5.05 -9.61
CA THR A 163 -8.25 -4.86 -8.37
C THR A 163 -9.02 -3.53 -8.32
N LYS A 164 -8.97 -2.73 -9.39
CA LYS A 164 -9.68 -1.45 -9.55
C LYS A 164 -9.26 -0.33 -8.59
N LEU A 165 -8.04 -0.42 -8.05
CA LEU A 165 -7.37 0.69 -7.35
C LEU A 165 -6.92 1.73 -8.39
N ASN A 166 -7.00 3.03 -8.05
CA ASN A 166 -6.84 4.11 -9.03
C ASN A 166 -5.88 5.23 -8.61
N VAL A 167 -5.25 5.13 -7.43
CA VAL A 167 -4.23 6.07 -6.98
C VAL A 167 -3.01 5.32 -6.48
N LEU A 168 -1.84 5.62 -7.04
CA LEU A 168 -0.56 5.32 -6.44
C LEU A 168 -0.05 6.60 -5.78
N HIS A 169 -0.10 6.63 -4.46
CA HIS A 169 0.64 7.61 -3.68
C HIS A 169 2.10 7.14 -3.59
N TRP A 170 3.00 7.90 -4.20
CA TRP A 170 4.40 7.53 -4.29
C TRP A 170 5.23 8.35 -3.30
N HIS A 171 5.63 7.71 -2.20
CA HIS A 171 6.41 8.33 -1.14
C HIS A 171 7.90 8.35 -1.52
N LEU A 172 8.35 9.49 -2.07
CA LEU A 172 9.60 9.60 -2.84
C LEU A 172 10.76 10.25 -2.07
N SER A 173 10.51 10.78 -0.88
CA SER A 173 11.57 11.26 0.01
C SER A 173 11.20 11.13 1.47
N ASP A 174 12.19 10.73 2.27
CA ASP A 174 12.10 10.64 3.74
C ASP A 174 13.49 10.91 4.34
N GLY A 175 13.68 10.69 5.65
CA GLY A 175 14.94 10.83 6.33
C GLY A 175 16.05 9.94 5.76
N THR A 176 15.71 8.77 5.20
CA THR A 176 16.69 7.77 4.72
C THR A 176 16.99 7.86 3.24
N GLY A 177 16.28 8.68 2.46
CA GLY A 177 16.47 8.70 1.01
C GLY A 177 15.73 9.82 0.29
N PHE A 178 16.35 10.37 -0.76
CA PHE A 178 15.67 11.18 -1.78
C PHE A 178 15.74 10.48 -3.13
N ARG A 179 14.58 10.07 -3.67
CA ARG A 179 14.52 9.05 -4.73
C ARG A 179 14.25 9.58 -6.13
N VAL A 180 14.26 10.89 -6.35
CA VAL A 180 14.04 11.48 -7.68
C VAL A 180 15.21 12.34 -8.11
N GLU A 181 15.61 12.22 -9.37
CA GLU A 181 16.58 13.12 -9.99
C GLU A 181 16.07 14.57 -9.99
N SER A 182 16.78 15.44 -9.28
CA SER A 182 16.65 16.90 -9.43
C SER A 182 17.78 17.44 -10.29
N ARG A 183 17.43 18.22 -11.32
CA ARG A 183 18.40 18.97 -12.13
C ARG A 183 18.76 20.30 -11.49
N LEU A 184 17.86 20.86 -10.68
CA LEU A 184 18.12 22.08 -9.92
C LEU A 184 18.97 21.82 -8.67
N PHE A 185 18.76 20.66 -8.03
CA PHE A 185 19.38 20.29 -6.76
C PHE A 185 20.05 18.91 -6.85
N PRO A 186 21.11 18.75 -7.67
CA PRO A 186 21.69 17.44 -7.95
C PRO A 186 22.28 16.73 -6.72
N LYS A 187 22.58 17.47 -5.65
CA LYS A 187 23.02 16.89 -4.38
C LYS A 187 21.94 16.04 -3.71
N LEU A 188 20.66 16.26 -4.01
CA LEU A 188 19.57 15.44 -3.45
C LEU A 188 19.76 13.97 -3.82
N GLN A 189 19.97 13.65 -5.09
CA GLN A 189 20.21 12.27 -5.53
C GLN A 189 21.67 11.81 -5.38
N GLN A 190 22.64 12.73 -5.45
CA GLN A 190 24.07 12.38 -5.35
C GLN A 190 24.51 12.11 -3.91
N ILE A 191 23.92 12.81 -2.93
CA ILE A 191 24.22 12.66 -1.51
C ILE A 191 23.02 12.00 -0.82
N GLY A 192 21.86 12.67 -0.75
CA GLY A 192 20.69 12.19 -0.02
C GLY A 192 20.01 10.95 -0.62
N GLY A 193 20.29 10.60 -1.87
CA GLY A 193 19.74 9.43 -2.56
C GLY A 193 20.64 8.21 -2.50
N HIS A 194 21.87 8.33 -2.00
CA HIS A 194 22.86 7.24 -1.92
C HIS A 194 22.98 6.42 -3.22
N HIS A 195 22.94 7.09 -4.38
CA HIS A 195 22.95 6.49 -5.72
C HIS A 195 21.73 5.61 -6.10
N GLN A 196 20.69 5.58 -5.28
CA GLN A 196 19.42 4.90 -5.55
C GLN A 196 18.31 5.93 -5.77
N TYR A 197 17.98 6.19 -7.04
CA TYR A 197 16.96 7.16 -7.43
C TYR A 197 16.40 6.83 -8.82
N TYR A 198 15.20 7.35 -9.12
CA TYR A 198 14.61 7.37 -10.45
C TYR A 198 15.06 8.62 -11.20
N THR A 199 15.51 8.44 -12.43
CA THR A 199 15.68 9.54 -13.38
C THR A 199 14.33 10.17 -13.71
N GLN A 200 14.33 11.44 -14.13
CA GLN A 200 13.09 12.09 -14.58
C GLN A 200 12.46 11.38 -15.79
N ALA A 201 13.26 10.67 -16.59
CA ALA A 201 12.77 9.87 -17.71
C ALA A 201 12.00 8.63 -17.22
N GLN A 202 12.54 7.92 -16.23
CA GLN A 202 11.84 6.80 -15.58
C GLN A 202 10.55 7.25 -14.91
N ILE A 203 10.56 8.38 -14.19
CA ILE A 203 9.33 8.93 -13.59
C ILE A 203 8.25 9.18 -14.66
N ARG A 204 8.61 9.83 -15.79
CA ARG A 204 7.65 10.06 -16.88
C ARG A 204 7.13 8.77 -17.51
N ALA A 205 7.99 7.75 -17.63
CA ALA A 205 7.59 6.45 -18.15
C ALA A 205 6.59 5.76 -17.21
N VAL A 206 6.86 5.72 -15.90
CA VAL A 206 5.96 5.13 -14.89
C VAL A 206 4.64 5.89 -14.81
N VAL A 207 4.66 7.23 -14.88
CA VAL A 207 3.43 8.05 -14.94
C VAL A 207 2.58 7.71 -16.16
N ALA A 208 3.20 7.54 -17.34
CA ALA A 208 2.47 7.12 -18.54
C ALA A 208 1.94 5.68 -18.41
N TYR A 209 2.72 4.78 -17.81
CA TYR A 209 2.36 3.40 -17.54
C TYR A 209 1.14 3.27 -16.61
N ALA A 210 1.09 4.10 -15.56
CA ALA A 210 -0.04 4.20 -14.64
C ALA A 210 -1.28 4.79 -15.34
N ALA A 211 -1.11 5.88 -16.10
CA ALA A 211 -2.19 6.51 -16.85
C ALA A 211 -2.87 5.55 -17.83
N ASP A 212 -2.10 4.65 -18.46
CA ASP A 212 -2.61 3.61 -19.35
C ASP A 212 -3.53 2.59 -18.66
N ARG A 213 -3.51 2.54 -17.32
CA ARG A 213 -4.30 1.66 -16.46
C ARG A 213 -5.40 2.40 -15.70
N GLY A 214 -5.59 3.68 -15.99
CA GLY A 214 -6.53 4.51 -15.23
C GLY A 214 -6.05 4.88 -13.83
N ILE A 215 -4.75 4.74 -13.55
CA ILE A 215 -4.15 5.00 -12.25
C ILE A 215 -3.48 6.38 -12.26
N ARG A 216 -3.80 7.18 -11.25
CA ARG A 216 -3.20 8.48 -10.96
C ARG A 216 -1.97 8.27 -10.08
N ILE A 217 -0.90 9.06 -10.30
CA ILE A 217 0.25 9.08 -9.39
C ILE A 217 0.25 10.39 -8.63
N VAL A 218 0.16 10.31 -7.31
CA VAL A 218 0.27 11.45 -6.38
C VAL A 218 1.66 11.38 -5.74
N PRO A 219 2.56 12.31 -6.04
CA PRO A 219 3.89 12.29 -5.45
C PRO A 219 3.85 12.83 -4.02
N GLU A 220 4.73 12.29 -3.18
CA GLU A 220 5.06 12.88 -1.89
C GLU A 220 6.54 13.23 -1.78
N PHE A 221 6.77 14.46 -1.33
CA PHE A 221 8.08 14.93 -0.92
C PHE A 221 7.96 15.58 0.46
N ASP A 222 8.11 14.77 1.50
CA ASP A 222 7.80 15.13 2.87
C ASP A 222 8.67 16.28 3.40
N ILE A 223 8.01 17.32 3.92
CA ILE A 223 8.56 18.45 4.67
C ILE A 223 7.54 18.93 5.71
N PRO A 224 7.97 19.53 6.84
CA PRO A 224 9.36 19.82 7.22
C PRO A 224 10.02 18.73 8.07
N GLY A 225 9.27 17.71 8.52
CA GLY A 225 9.81 16.51 9.18
C GLY A 225 10.50 15.59 8.18
N HIS A 226 11.09 14.47 8.64
CA HIS A 226 11.59 13.42 7.76
C HIS A 226 12.53 13.92 6.63
N THR A 227 13.33 14.94 6.92
CA THR A 227 14.10 15.65 5.89
C THR A 227 15.58 15.38 5.94
N LEU A 228 16.03 14.36 6.68
CA LEU A 228 17.46 14.10 6.81
C LEU A 228 18.16 13.93 5.46
N ALA A 229 17.60 13.20 4.48
CA ALA A 229 18.20 13.09 3.14
C ALA A 229 18.36 14.44 2.43
N ILE A 230 17.41 15.36 2.61
CA ILE A 230 17.51 16.74 2.11
C ILE A 230 18.62 17.50 2.87
N LEU A 231 18.70 17.32 4.18
CA LEU A 231 19.65 18.02 5.06
C LEU A 231 21.09 17.51 4.92
N GLU A 232 21.32 16.25 4.55
CA GLU A 232 22.64 15.77 4.18
C GLU A 232 23.17 16.49 2.93
N ALA A 233 22.28 16.76 1.96
CA ALA A 233 22.61 17.47 0.73
C ALA A 233 22.74 19.00 0.92
N TYR A 234 21.89 19.58 1.77
CA TYR A 234 21.74 21.02 2.02
C TYR A 234 21.63 21.32 3.52
N PRO A 235 22.72 21.14 4.30
CA PRO A 235 22.68 21.27 5.76
C PRO A 235 22.28 22.67 6.22
N GLU A 236 22.49 23.71 5.41
CA GLU A 236 22.09 25.08 5.71
C GLU A 236 20.58 25.29 5.92
N LEU A 237 19.74 24.31 5.53
CA LEU A 237 18.30 24.33 5.71
C LEU A 237 17.83 23.75 7.05
N ALA A 238 18.72 23.11 7.82
CA ALA A 238 18.36 22.39 9.04
C ALA A 238 17.97 23.31 10.20
N ALA A 239 16.96 22.89 10.96
CA ALA A 239 16.59 23.53 12.22
C ALA A 239 17.68 23.36 13.30
N GLN A 240 18.47 22.28 13.24
CA GLN A 240 19.54 21.99 14.19
C GLN A 240 20.86 21.74 13.47
N GLN A 241 21.96 22.09 14.15
CA GLN A 241 23.34 21.87 13.67
C GLN A 241 24.17 21.19 14.77
N PRO A 242 25.12 20.31 14.42
CA PRO A 242 25.35 19.76 13.08
C PRO A 242 24.20 18.82 12.65
N VAL A 243 23.98 18.70 11.33
CA VAL A 243 23.07 17.67 10.79
C VAL A 243 23.66 16.29 11.09
N PRO A 244 22.88 15.36 11.67
CA PRO A 244 23.34 13.98 11.86
C PRO A 244 23.74 13.35 10.52
N LEU A 245 24.85 12.62 10.44
CA LEU A 245 25.24 11.91 9.22
C LEU A 245 24.84 10.43 9.33
N THR A 246 24.34 9.83 8.24
CA THR A 246 23.92 8.41 8.19
C THR A 246 24.98 7.41 8.73
N PRO A 247 26.31 7.56 8.46
CA PRO A 247 27.33 6.66 9.03
C PRO A 247 27.60 6.82 10.54
N GLY A 248 27.04 7.85 11.20
CA GLY A 248 27.24 8.17 12.62
C GLY A 248 26.24 7.49 13.58
N TRP A 249 25.58 6.42 13.13
CA TRP A 249 24.42 5.77 13.77
C TRP A 249 24.63 5.25 15.20
N HIS A 250 25.88 5.21 15.66
CA HIS A 250 26.25 4.87 17.03
C HIS A 250 26.95 6.06 17.71
N GLN A 251 26.21 6.87 18.47
CA GLN A 251 26.83 7.68 19.52
C GLN A 251 26.98 6.81 20.76
N THR A 252 28.23 6.44 21.08
CA THR A 252 28.59 5.97 22.42
C THR A 252 28.67 7.18 23.33
N CYS A 253 27.84 7.21 24.38
CA CYS A 253 27.99 8.16 25.48
C CYS A 253 28.57 7.44 26.69
N ALA A 254 29.46 8.12 27.41
CA ALA A 254 29.89 7.75 28.75
C ALA A 254 29.37 8.81 29.71
N THR A 255 28.63 8.42 30.74
CA THR A 255 28.33 9.31 31.87
C THR A 255 29.31 9.01 32.99
N GLU A 256 30.14 9.99 33.35
CA GLU A 256 30.97 9.93 34.55
C GLU A 256 30.17 10.43 35.76
N SER A 257 30.17 9.64 36.83
CA SER A 257 29.71 10.10 38.13
C SER A 257 30.72 11.09 38.74
N ALA A 258 30.29 11.89 39.73
CA ALA A 258 31.17 12.84 40.42
C ALA A 258 32.39 12.19 41.11
N SER A 259 32.42 10.86 41.23
CA SER A 259 33.55 10.06 41.74
C SER A 259 34.50 9.53 40.66
N GLY A 260 34.29 9.87 39.38
CA GLY A 260 35.17 9.45 38.28
C GLY A 260 34.98 8.02 37.77
N GLU A 261 33.90 7.34 38.18
CA GLU A 261 33.53 6.02 37.64
C GLU A 261 32.49 6.17 36.52
N THR A 262 32.75 5.53 35.38
CA THR A 262 31.84 5.42 34.23
C THR A 262 30.69 4.46 34.55
N THR A 263 29.48 4.97 34.79
CA THR A 263 28.35 4.12 35.25
C THR A 263 27.36 3.71 34.17
N ALA A 264 27.51 4.19 32.92
CA ALA A 264 26.74 3.69 31.78
C ALA A 264 27.41 4.03 30.45
N SER A 265 27.57 3.03 29.58
CA SER A 265 27.67 3.27 28.14
C SER A 265 26.25 3.33 27.58
N CYS A 266 25.88 4.44 26.95
CA CYS A 266 24.63 4.49 26.18
C CYS A 266 24.96 4.46 24.70
N ALA A 267 24.30 3.59 23.94
CA ALA A 267 24.16 3.77 22.50
C ALA A 267 22.90 4.61 22.30
N LYS A 268 23.05 5.91 22.02
CA LYS A 268 21.92 6.71 21.54
C LYS A 268 21.82 6.54 20.04
N THR A 269 20.83 5.76 19.59
CA THR A 269 20.40 5.78 18.20
C THR A 269 19.63 7.08 17.97
N ILE A 270 20.11 7.93 17.07
CA ILE A 270 19.36 9.11 16.62
C ILE A 270 18.26 8.58 15.69
N ASN A 271 17.00 8.89 15.99
CA ASN A 271 15.91 8.62 15.05
C ASN A 271 16.13 9.51 13.81
N LEU A 272 16.38 8.87 12.65
CA LEU A 272 16.68 9.54 11.38
C LEU A 272 15.50 10.34 10.80
N ASN A 273 14.30 10.12 11.34
CA ASN A 273 13.11 10.89 10.98
C ASN A 273 13.01 12.22 11.75
N ASN A 274 13.76 12.35 12.86
CA ASN A 274 13.71 13.55 13.70
C ASN A 274 14.27 14.83 13.04
N PRO A 275 15.34 14.82 12.23
CA PRO A 275 15.87 16.03 11.61
C PRO A 275 14.79 16.73 10.79
N ALA A 276 14.64 18.03 11.05
CA ALA A 276 13.61 18.86 10.43
C ALA A 276 14.20 20.09 9.76
N LEU A 277 13.54 20.56 8.70
CA LEU A 277 13.81 21.85 8.09
C LEU A 277 13.56 22.98 9.09
N ASP A 278 14.23 24.09 8.87
CA ASP A 278 14.02 25.35 9.58
C ASP A 278 12.96 26.19 8.86
N PRO A 279 11.68 26.18 9.28
CA PRO A 279 10.61 26.88 8.57
C PRO A 279 10.72 28.41 8.66
N THR A 280 11.58 28.91 9.55
CA THR A 280 11.73 30.36 9.80
C THR A 280 12.74 31.02 8.87
N ARG A 281 13.47 30.22 8.06
CA ARG A 281 14.43 30.73 7.08
C ARG A 281 13.74 30.96 5.74
N PRO A 282 13.83 32.16 5.13
CA PRO A 282 13.32 32.38 3.78
C PRO A 282 13.92 31.44 2.72
N GLN A 283 15.14 30.95 2.95
CA GLN A 283 15.84 29.97 2.12
C GLN A 283 15.05 28.65 2.01
N THR A 284 14.45 28.18 3.11
CA THR A 284 13.68 26.94 3.17
C THR A 284 12.47 27.01 2.23
N LEU A 285 11.69 28.09 2.30
CA LEU A 285 10.54 28.28 1.41
C LEU A 285 10.97 28.47 -0.06
N ARG A 286 12.10 29.14 -0.31
CA ARG A 286 12.65 29.26 -1.69
C ARG A 286 13.07 27.90 -2.25
N PHE A 287 13.72 27.07 -1.43
CA PHE A 287 14.07 25.70 -1.79
C PHE A 287 12.83 24.89 -2.11
N ALA A 288 11.83 24.84 -1.21
CA ALA A 288 10.59 24.11 -1.42
C ALA A 288 9.86 24.57 -2.70
N ARG A 289 9.78 25.89 -2.94
CA ARG A 289 9.19 26.45 -4.16
C ARG A 289 9.87 25.96 -5.44
N ALA A 290 11.20 26.01 -5.48
CA ALA A 290 11.95 25.58 -6.65
C ALA A 290 11.88 24.05 -6.86
N LEU A 291 12.01 23.28 -5.78
CA LEU A 291 11.93 21.83 -5.81
C LEU A 291 10.56 21.37 -6.29
N TYR A 292 9.48 21.86 -5.67
CA TYR A 292 8.12 21.47 -6.04
C TYR A 292 7.73 21.93 -7.44
N ALA A 293 8.27 23.06 -7.93
CA ALA A 293 8.09 23.46 -9.32
C ALA A 293 8.77 22.50 -10.32
N GLU A 294 9.89 21.87 -9.96
CA GLU A 294 10.51 20.83 -10.77
C GLU A 294 9.73 19.52 -10.67
N MET A 295 9.50 19.02 -9.45
CA MET A 295 8.84 17.75 -9.22
C MET A 295 7.39 17.76 -9.71
N GLY A 296 6.65 18.83 -9.46
CA GLY A 296 5.26 18.99 -9.90
C GLY A 296 5.05 18.98 -11.42
N ARG A 297 6.12 19.21 -12.22
CA ARG A 297 6.07 19.06 -13.70
C ARG A 297 6.27 17.61 -14.16
N LEU A 298 6.82 16.75 -13.31
CA LEU A 298 6.97 15.32 -13.61
C LEU A 298 5.65 14.58 -13.42
N PHE A 299 4.82 15.03 -12.48
CA PHE A 299 3.56 14.42 -12.11
C PHE A 299 2.38 15.27 -12.56
N PRO A 300 1.58 14.86 -13.56
CA PRO A 300 0.48 15.66 -14.11
C PRO A 300 -0.72 15.74 -13.17
N ASP A 301 -0.83 14.86 -12.18
CA ASP A 301 -1.93 14.88 -11.22
C ASP A 301 -2.03 16.21 -10.48
N ARG A 302 -3.26 16.63 -10.13
CA ARG A 302 -3.46 17.89 -9.42
C ARG A 302 -3.09 17.77 -7.95
N TYR A 303 -3.17 16.59 -7.35
CA TYR A 303 -2.83 16.39 -5.95
C TYR A 303 -1.32 16.22 -5.80
N PHE A 304 -0.77 16.82 -4.74
CA PHE A 304 0.64 16.75 -4.40
C PHE A 304 0.76 16.67 -2.89
N HIS A 305 1.33 15.58 -2.37
CA HIS A 305 1.49 15.37 -0.95
C HIS A 305 2.80 16.02 -0.49
N SER A 306 2.74 16.80 0.58
CA SER A 306 3.93 17.44 1.16
C SER A 306 4.37 16.79 2.47
N GLY A 307 3.69 15.72 2.88
CA GLY A 307 3.89 15.07 4.17
C GLY A 307 3.43 15.92 5.35
N GLY A 308 4.35 16.19 6.27
CA GLY A 308 4.11 16.97 7.47
C GLY A 308 3.81 16.14 8.71
N ASP A 309 4.07 14.83 8.69
CA ASP A 309 3.96 13.94 9.84
C ASP A 309 5.17 14.03 10.77
N GLU A 310 4.95 13.56 12.02
CA GLU A 310 5.96 13.30 13.05
C GLU A 310 7.02 14.39 13.28
N VAL A 311 6.71 15.65 12.98
CA VAL A 311 7.67 16.75 13.15
C VAL A 311 8.05 16.91 14.61
N SER A 312 9.28 16.52 14.95
CA SER A 312 9.78 16.59 16.31
C SER A 312 9.85 18.04 16.77
N SER A 313 8.90 18.46 17.62
CA SER A 313 8.82 19.84 18.14
C SER A 313 10.14 20.31 18.78
N ARG A 314 10.93 19.38 19.33
CA ARG A 314 12.24 19.66 19.93
C ARG A 314 13.23 20.24 18.93
N GLN A 315 13.15 19.91 17.64
CA GLN A 315 14.00 20.51 16.60
C GLN A 315 13.87 22.02 16.56
N TRP A 316 12.67 22.54 16.85
CA TRP A 316 12.38 23.97 16.83
C TRP A 316 12.52 24.60 18.22
N THR A 317 11.93 23.97 19.24
CA THR A 317 11.89 24.53 20.60
C THR A 317 13.26 24.51 21.31
N ALA A 318 14.20 23.67 20.87
CA ALA A 318 15.57 23.70 21.34
C ALA A 318 16.47 24.69 20.59
N ASN A 319 16.00 25.34 19.51
CA ASN A 319 16.76 26.35 18.78
C ASN A 319 16.34 27.76 19.23
N PRO A 320 17.22 28.53 19.93
CA PRO A 320 16.88 29.86 20.43
C PRO A 320 16.44 30.85 19.35
N ARG A 321 16.96 30.72 18.12
CA ARG A 321 16.59 31.59 17.00
C ARG A 321 15.16 31.32 16.51
N ILE A 322 14.77 30.04 16.46
CA ILE A 322 13.41 29.65 16.07
C ILE A 322 12.42 30.04 17.17
N VAL A 323 12.77 29.82 18.45
CA VAL A 323 11.95 30.27 19.58
C VAL A 323 11.77 31.80 19.57
N ALA A 324 12.83 32.57 19.29
CA ALA A 324 12.73 34.03 19.15
C ALA A 324 11.83 34.44 17.99
N TYR A 325 11.92 33.73 16.85
CA TYR A 325 11.04 33.94 15.70
C TYR A 325 9.56 33.65 16.04
N MET A 326 9.29 32.54 16.72
CA MET A 326 7.94 32.18 17.19
C MET A 326 7.35 33.26 18.08
N LYS A 327 8.12 33.74 19.07
CA LYS A 327 7.70 34.84 19.95
C LYS A 327 7.42 36.13 19.17
N ALA A 328 8.27 36.48 18.20
CA ALA A 328 8.11 37.69 17.41
C ALA A 328 6.88 37.66 16.47
N HIS A 329 6.46 36.47 16.04
CA HIS A 329 5.34 36.28 15.11
C HIS A 329 4.06 35.75 15.79
N GLY A 330 4.07 35.60 17.12
CA GLY A 330 2.89 35.18 17.89
C GLY A 330 2.51 33.70 17.76
N PHE A 331 3.45 32.83 17.38
CA PHE A 331 3.19 31.38 17.35
C PHE A 331 3.27 30.81 18.77
N ALA A 332 2.16 30.21 19.23
CA ALA A 332 2.02 29.69 20.60
C ALA A 332 2.92 28.47 20.85
N ASP A 333 3.03 27.58 19.87
CA ASP A 333 3.72 26.30 19.96
C ASP A 333 4.20 25.81 18.59
N ALA A 334 4.83 24.62 18.55
CA ALA A 334 5.33 24.01 17.33
C ALA A 334 4.22 23.71 16.30
N PRO A 335 3.06 23.14 16.68
CA PRO A 335 1.93 22.99 15.76
C PRO A 335 1.50 24.31 15.08
N ALA A 336 1.43 25.42 15.82
CA ALA A 336 1.12 26.73 15.23
C ALA A 336 2.17 27.20 14.22
N LEU A 337 3.46 26.97 14.49
CA LEU A 337 4.55 27.25 13.54
C LEU A 337 4.45 26.34 12.29
N GLN A 338 4.14 25.05 12.48
CA GLN A 338 3.98 24.11 11.39
C GLN A 338 2.81 24.49 10.49
N ALA A 339 1.64 24.79 11.05
CA ALA A 339 0.47 25.21 10.27
C ALA A 339 0.74 26.49 9.46
N ALA A 340 1.48 27.45 10.03
CA ALA A 340 1.90 28.65 9.30
C ALA A 340 2.83 28.32 8.12
N PHE A 341 3.77 27.39 8.29
CA PHE A 341 4.63 26.92 7.21
C PHE A 341 3.86 26.11 6.16
N THR A 342 2.96 25.22 6.59
CA THR A 342 2.03 24.47 5.73
C THR A 342 1.22 25.41 4.85
N ALA A 343 0.69 26.51 5.40
CA ALA A 343 -0.03 27.51 4.60
C ALA A 343 0.86 28.14 3.50
N GLN A 344 2.13 28.44 3.81
CA GLN A 344 3.08 28.95 2.81
C GLN A 344 3.41 27.93 1.72
N VAL A 345 3.53 26.64 2.09
CA VAL A 345 3.74 25.54 1.14
C VAL A 345 2.49 25.31 0.27
N GLN A 346 1.31 25.42 0.87
CA GLN A 346 0.03 25.36 0.16
C GLN A 346 -0.06 26.44 -0.92
N ASP A 347 0.32 27.69 -0.60
CA ASP A 347 0.35 28.79 -1.57
C ASP A 347 1.31 28.52 -2.73
N VAL A 348 2.49 27.94 -2.42
CA VAL A 348 3.47 27.52 -3.43
C VAL A 348 2.87 26.50 -4.39
N LEU A 349 2.21 25.46 -3.87
CA LEU A 349 1.59 24.40 -4.67
C LEU A 349 0.38 24.92 -5.46
N ALA A 350 -0.47 25.75 -4.86
CA ALA A 350 -1.62 26.33 -5.54
C ALA A 350 -1.22 27.27 -6.68
N ALA A 351 -0.16 28.06 -6.52
CA ALA A 351 0.40 28.87 -7.60
C ALA A 351 0.91 28.04 -8.79
N GLN A 352 1.14 26.75 -8.58
CA GLN A 352 1.53 25.77 -9.62
C GLN A 352 0.34 24.92 -10.10
N GLY A 353 -0.89 25.26 -9.70
CA GLY A 353 -2.11 24.54 -10.08
C GLY A 353 -2.36 23.23 -9.32
N LYS A 354 -1.56 22.96 -8.27
CA LYS A 354 -1.67 21.76 -7.42
C LYS A 354 -2.61 21.99 -6.23
N ILE A 355 -3.16 20.89 -5.74
CA ILE A 355 -3.94 20.76 -4.51
C ILE A 355 -3.04 20.04 -3.51
N MET A 356 -2.76 20.69 -2.39
CA MET A 356 -1.89 20.14 -1.36
C MET A 356 -2.62 19.05 -0.59
N MET A 357 -1.90 17.97 -0.31
CA MET A 357 -2.26 16.96 0.69
C MET A 357 -1.21 16.94 1.79
N GLY A 358 -1.61 16.58 3.00
CA GLY A 358 -0.70 16.34 4.11
C GLY A 358 -1.30 15.39 5.16
N TRP A 359 -0.43 14.75 5.92
CA TRP A 359 -0.81 13.88 7.04
C TRP A 359 -1.55 14.68 8.12
N ASP A 360 -2.45 14.03 8.86
CA ASP A 360 -3.40 14.72 9.73
C ASP A 360 -2.82 15.68 10.79
N GLU A 361 -1.53 15.59 11.14
CA GLU A 361 -0.78 16.59 11.89
C GLU A 361 -0.90 18.01 11.33
N VAL A 362 -0.95 18.16 9.99
CA VAL A 362 -1.05 19.48 9.36
C VAL A 362 -2.33 20.21 9.77
N SER A 363 -3.34 19.47 10.24
CA SER A 363 -4.65 19.99 10.64
C SER A 363 -4.80 20.22 12.16
N GLU A 364 -3.74 20.04 12.96
CA GLU A 364 -3.77 20.31 14.41
C GLU A 364 -3.89 21.80 14.76
N ALA A 365 -3.60 22.67 13.79
CA ALA A 365 -3.87 24.11 13.85
C ALA A 365 -4.55 24.57 12.56
N PRO A 366 -5.21 25.74 12.54
CA PRO A 366 -5.96 26.20 11.38
C PRO A 366 -5.09 26.32 10.12
N ILE A 367 -5.54 25.67 9.04
CA ILE A 367 -4.91 25.68 7.69
C ILE A 367 -5.93 26.02 6.59
N PRO A 368 -5.48 26.35 5.37
CA PRO A 368 -6.37 26.64 4.24
C PRO A 368 -7.33 25.48 3.91
N LYS A 369 -8.62 25.78 3.69
CA LYS A 369 -9.71 24.77 3.54
C LYS A 369 -9.54 23.79 2.37
N ASN A 370 -8.76 24.17 1.36
CA ASN A 370 -8.50 23.36 0.18
C ASN A 370 -7.36 22.34 0.36
N VAL A 371 -6.70 22.31 1.52
CA VAL A 371 -5.76 21.23 1.86
C VAL A 371 -6.54 19.96 2.15
N VAL A 372 -6.17 18.87 1.49
CA VAL A 372 -6.68 17.52 1.80
C VAL A 372 -5.91 16.96 2.98
N VAL A 373 -6.63 16.39 3.94
CA VAL A 373 -6.05 15.78 5.13
C VAL A 373 -6.05 14.27 4.98
N GLU A 374 -4.88 13.63 5.12
CA GLU A 374 -4.77 12.19 5.15
C GLU A 374 -4.77 11.67 6.60
N ALA A 375 -5.89 11.06 7.01
CA ALA A 375 -6.13 10.59 8.37
C ALA A 375 -5.46 9.24 8.60
N TRP A 376 -4.40 9.22 9.41
CA TRP A 376 -3.52 8.05 9.55
C TRP A 376 -3.40 7.55 10.99
N ARG A 377 -3.46 8.45 11.99
CA ARG A 377 -3.21 8.07 13.40
C ARG A 377 -4.41 7.35 14.05
N SER A 378 -5.63 7.71 13.69
CA SER A 378 -6.88 7.04 14.11
C SER A 378 -8.08 7.58 13.34
N SER A 379 -9.20 6.86 13.34
CA SER A 379 -10.43 7.29 12.64
C SER A 379 -11.05 8.58 13.17
N LYS A 380 -10.69 9.06 14.36
CA LYS A 380 -11.23 10.34 14.88
C LYS A 380 -10.84 11.54 14.01
N TRP A 381 -9.69 11.46 13.33
CA TRP A 381 -9.18 12.55 12.50
C TRP A 381 -10.06 12.77 11.26
N ILE A 382 -10.81 11.76 10.84
CA ILE A 382 -11.83 11.86 9.79
C ILE A 382 -12.90 12.87 10.22
N ALA A 383 -13.49 12.69 11.41
CA ALA A 383 -14.53 13.59 11.92
C ALA A 383 -13.96 14.99 12.22
N SER A 384 -12.74 15.07 12.74
CA SER A 384 -12.07 16.35 13.03
C SER A 384 -11.86 17.18 11.77
N ALA A 385 -11.20 16.62 10.76
CA ALA A 385 -10.85 17.31 9.53
C ALA A 385 -12.09 17.68 8.68
N THR A 386 -13.05 16.76 8.55
CA THR A 386 -14.30 17.04 7.81
C THR A 386 -15.16 18.10 8.49
N ARG A 387 -15.22 18.13 9.83
CA ARG A 387 -15.90 19.21 10.58
C ARG A 387 -15.21 20.55 10.39
N ALA A 388 -13.89 20.54 10.24
CA ALA A 388 -13.12 21.70 9.84
C ALA A 388 -13.25 22.01 8.33
N GLY A 389 -14.01 21.25 7.55
CA GLY A 389 -14.30 21.54 6.13
C GLY A 389 -13.20 21.12 5.16
N HIS A 390 -12.28 20.24 5.56
CA HIS A 390 -11.24 19.69 4.71
C HIS A 390 -11.71 18.41 4.01
N PRO A 391 -11.35 18.18 2.73
CA PRO A 391 -11.44 16.87 2.12
C PRO A 391 -10.51 15.88 2.86
N VAL A 392 -10.91 14.62 2.95
CA VAL A 392 -10.18 13.57 3.70
C VAL A 392 -9.92 12.34 2.84
N VAL A 393 -8.70 11.82 2.95
CA VAL A 393 -8.33 10.44 2.56
C VAL A 393 -8.02 9.66 3.83
N VAL A 394 -8.44 8.40 3.92
CA VAL A 394 -8.32 7.58 5.14
C VAL A 394 -7.28 6.49 4.98
N SER A 395 -6.23 6.53 5.80
CA SER A 395 -5.15 5.53 5.85
C SER A 395 -5.08 4.76 7.18
N SER A 396 -5.67 5.33 8.24
CA SER A 396 -5.87 4.65 9.53
C SER A 396 -6.60 3.31 9.32
N GLY A 397 -6.03 2.24 9.90
CA GLY A 397 -6.54 0.88 9.76
C GLY A 397 -6.05 0.11 8.53
N TYR A 398 -5.33 0.75 7.59
CA TYR A 398 -4.89 0.14 6.32
C TYR A 398 -3.38 -0.05 6.18
N TYR A 399 -2.61 0.10 7.27
CA TYR A 399 -1.15 -0.05 7.28
C TYR A 399 -0.71 -1.49 6.98
N LEU A 400 -0.21 -1.71 5.77
CA LEU A 400 0.21 -3.01 5.26
C LEU A 400 1.56 -3.45 5.85
N ASP A 401 2.44 -2.50 6.17
CA ASP A 401 3.76 -2.71 6.78
C ASP A 401 3.66 -3.30 8.20
N LEU A 402 2.54 -3.09 8.91
CA LEU A 402 2.28 -3.69 10.22
C LEU A 402 1.94 -5.19 10.16
N LEU A 403 1.94 -5.79 8.96
CA LEU A 403 1.77 -7.23 8.72
C LEU A 403 0.51 -7.82 9.38
N ARG A 404 -0.54 -7.00 9.51
CA ARG A 404 -1.87 -7.42 9.98
C ARG A 404 -2.58 -8.22 8.87
N PRO A 405 -3.47 -9.15 9.25
CA PRO A 405 -4.16 -10.01 8.29
C PRO A 405 -5.20 -9.21 7.48
N SER A 406 -5.52 -9.69 6.27
CA SER A 406 -6.51 -9.09 5.36
C SER A 406 -7.84 -8.78 6.07
N ALA A 407 -8.30 -9.71 6.91
CA ALA A 407 -9.57 -9.60 7.64
C ALA A 407 -9.65 -8.39 8.58
N GLN A 408 -8.52 -7.86 9.06
CA GLN A 408 -8.52 -6.67 9.90
C GLN A 408 -8.76 -5.42 9.06
N HIS A 409 -7.97 -5.25 8.00
CA HIS A 409 -8.12 -4.12 7.07
C HIS A 409 -9.51 -4.10 6.42
N TYR A 410 -10.03 -5.28 6.05
CA TYR A 410 -11.33 -5.41 5.39
C TYR A 410 -12.53 -4.94 6.23
N ARG A 411 -12.40 -4.93 7.57
CA ARG A 411 -13.46 -4.47 8.49
C ARG A 411 -13.50 -2.96 8.68
N VAL A 412 -12.42 -2.26 8.37
CA VAL A 412 -12.33 -0.81 8.54
C VAL A 412 -13.17 -0.15 7.44
N ASP A 413 -14.11 0.71 7.81
CA ASP A 413 -14.88 1.51 6.86
C ASP A 413 -14.39 2.96 6.86
N PRO A 414 -13.97 3.55 5.71
CA PRO A 414 -13.49 4.93 5.65
C PRO A 414 -14.50 6.00 6.10
N MET A 415 -15.78 5.66 6.20
CA MET A 415 -16.84 6.57 6.64
C MET A 415 -17.16 6.47 8.14
N ASP A 416 -16.59 5.50 8.85
CA ASP A 416 -16.81 5.33 10.29
C ASP A 416 -15.69 6.00 11.12
N PRO A 417 -15.98 7.08 11.86
CA PRO A 417 -14.98 7.78 12.66
C PRO A 417 -14.51 7.01 13.90
N LYS A 418 -14.97 5.76 14.10
CA LYS A 418 -14.53 4.85 15.17
C LYS A 418 -13.90 3.54 14.65
N ALA A 419 -13.71 3.40 13.34
CA ALA A 419 -13.30 2.13 12.73
C ALA A 419 -11.93 1.62 13.19
N ASP A 420 -10.98 2.52 13.46
CA ASP A 420 -9.61 2.19 13.85
C ASP A 420 -9.03 3.19 14.87
N GLY A 421 -8.21 2.67 15.77
CA GLY A 421 -7.54 3.39 16.85
C GLY A 421 -7.54 2.60 18.17
N LEU A 422 -6.79 3.09 19.14
CA LEU A 422 -6.73 2.52 20.49
C LEU A 422 -8.03 2.82 21.25
N SER A 423 -8.55 1.81 21.95
CA SER A 423 -9.61 2.05 22.92
C SER A 423 -9.09 2.95 24.05
N PRO A 424 -9.95 3.69 24.77
CA PRO A 424 -9.52 4.47 25.94
C PRO A 424 -8.78 3.63 26.98
N GLN A 425 -9.14 2.36 27.14
CA GLN A 425 -8.47 1.44 28.05
C GLN A 425 -7.06 1.06 27.57
N ASP A 426 -6.92 0.76 26.28
CA ASP A 426 -5.61 0.44 25.69
C ASP A 426 -4.69 1.67 25.69
N ALA A 427 -5.25 2.86 25.48
CA ALA A 427 -4.52 4.11 25.56
C ALA A 427 -3.92 4.36 26.96
N ILE A 428 -4.69 4.07 28.03
CA ILE A 428 -4.18 4.12 29.41
C ILE A 428 -2.99 3.16 29.59
N ALA A 429 -3.10 1.94 29.06
CA ALA A 429 -2.04 0.94 29.16
C ALA A 429 -0.79 1.30 28.33
N ALA A 430 -0.96 2.00 27.20
CA ALA A 430 0.13 2.40 26.31
C ALA A 430 0.81 3.73 26.73
N ARG A 431 0.11 4.60 27.46
CA ARG A 431 0.58 5.92 27.88
C ARG A 431 1.94 5.93 28.60
N PRO A 432 2.28 4.98 29.50
CA PRO A 432 3.61 4.96 30.11
C PRO A 432 4.77 4.82 29.11
N LYS A 433 4.51 4.23 27.94
CA LYS A 433 5.52 4.02 26.88
C LYS A 433 5.47 5.13 25.82
N MET A 434 4.27 5.58 25.45
CA MET A 434 4.06 6.52 24.33
C MET A 434 3.92 8.00 24.77
N GLY A 435 3.74 8.27 26.07
CA GLY A 435 3.49 9.62 26.56
C GLY A 435 2.21 10.22 25.96
N ALA A 436 2.25 11.51 25.62
CA ALA A 436 1.11 12.22 25.04
C ALA A 436 0.79 11.79 23.60
N LEU A 437 1.74 11.18 22.88
CA LEU A 437 1.53 10.72 21.50
C LEU A 437 0.35 9.74 21.41
N VAL A 438 0.12 8.95 22.45
CA VAL A 438 -0.98 7.97 22.51
C VAL A 438 -2.35 8.62 22.24
N ASP A 439 -2.52 9.89 22.59
CA ASP A 439 -3.79 10.59 22.41
C ASP A 439 -4.14 10.67 20.94
N ALA A 440 -3.19 10.94 20.05
CA ALA A 440 -3.45 11.02 18.60
C ALA A 440 -3.96 9.69 18.01
N PHE A 441 -3.59 8.56 18.62
CA PHE A 441 -3.99 7.21 18.22
C PHE A 441 -5.24 6.70 18.94
N THR A 442 -5.76 7.42 19.92
CA THR A 442 -6.93 7.00 20.70
C THR A 442 -8.22 7.40 19.99
N ILE A 443 -9.17 6.46 19.86
CA ILE A 443 -10.49 6.74 19.31
C ILE A 443 -11.27 7.73 20.19
N ASP A 444 -12.16 8.51 19.59
CA ASP A 444 -13.18 9.24 20.34
C ASP A 444 -14.40 8.32 20.57
N PRO A 445 -14.62 7.80 21.80
CA PRO A 445 -15.76 6.91 22.08
C PRO A 445 -17.10 7.62 21.88
N HIS A 446 -17.12 8.96 21.91
CA HIS A 446 -18.31 9.79 21.75
C HIS A 446 -18.48 10.36 20.34
N ALA A 447 -17.60 10.00 19.38
CA ALA A 447 -17.78 10.43 18.00
C ALA A 447 -19.17 10.04 17.48
N THR A 448 -19.87 11.00 16.87
CA THR A 448 -21.13 10.74 16.18
C THR A 448 -20.84 10.28 14.75
N PRO A 449 -21.75 9.54 14.10
CA PRO A 449 -21.67 9.30 12.67
C PRO A 449 -21.50 10.62 11.90
N LEU A 450 -20.74 10.58 10.81
CA LEU A 450 -20.54 11.74 9.93
C LEU A 450 -21.88 12.16 9.32
N ASP A 451 -22.18 13.46 9.31
CA ASP A 451 -23.35 13.97 8.58
C ASP A 451 -23.11 13.96 7.06
N THR A 452 -24.15 14.29 6.26
CA THR A 452 -24.05 14.28 4.80
C THR A 452 -22.98 15.23 4.24
N ALA A 453 -22.75 16.39 4.88
CA ALA A 453 -21.74 17.34 4.44
C ALA A 453 -20.33 16.82 4.72
N GLN A 454 -20.13 16.19 5.89
CA GLN A 454 -18.87 15.54 6.23
C GLN A 454 -18.60 14.32 5.35
N GLN A 455 -19.60 13.48 5.07
CA GLN A 455 -19.46 12.32 4.18
C GLN A 455 -19.02 12.73 2.77
N ALA A 456 -19.54 13.85 2.25
CA ALA A 456 -19.15 14.38 0.94
C ALA A 456 -17.69 14.84 0.85
N LEU A 457 -17.03 15.07 1.99
CA LEU A 457 -15.61 15.42 2.07
C LEU A 457 -14.69 14.20 2.14
N VAL A 458 -15.20 13.01 2.46
CA VAL A 458 -14.40 11.78 2.47
C VAL A 458 -14.23 11.28 1.03
N LEU A 459 -13.04 11.45 0.47
CA LEU A 459 -12.71 11.08 -0.91
C LEU A 459 -12.55 9.57 -1.07
N GLY A 460 -12.18 8.87 -0.01
CA GLY A 460 -11.94 7.43 0.01
C GLY A 460 -10.83 7.05 0.97
N GLY A 461 -10.11 5.97 0.63
CA GLY A 461 -9.06 5.43 1.49
C GLY A 461 -7.81 5.06 0.71
N GLU A 462 -6.75 4.83 1.46
CA GLU A 462 -5.44 4.50 0.94
C GLU A 462 -4.71 3.52 1.88
N ALA A 463 -3.99 2.56 1.31
CA ALA A 463 -3.26 1.56 2.08
C ALA A 463 -1.76 1.82 2.03
N PRO A 464 -1.13 2.31 3.11
CA PRO A 464 0.29 2.55 3.13
C PRO A 464 1.11 1.28 3.33
N LEU A 465 2.15 1.13 2.52
CA LEU A 465 3.26 0.21 2.71
C LEU A 465 4.54 1.03 2.95
N TRP A 466 4.82 1.30 4.22
CA TRP A 466 6.13 1.75 4.66
C TRP A 466 7.17 0.65 4.48
N SER A 467 8.42 1.02 4.16
CA SER A 467 9.43 0.06 3.71
C SER A 467 10.63 -0.10 4.63
N GLU A 468 10.54 0.22 5.93
CA GLU A 468 11.64 -0.01 6.90
C GLU A 468 12.10 -1.47 6.91
N VAL A 469 11.16 -2.41 6.73
CA VAL A 469 11.41 -3.85 6.72
C VAL A 469 10.89 -4.56 5.48
N VAL A 470 10.88 -3.86 4.34
CA VAL A 470 10.41 -4.40 3.06
C VAL A 470 11.44 -4.07 1.98
N SER A 471 12.06 -5.10 1.40
CA SER A 471 12.94 -4.93 0.23
C SER A 471 12.14 -5.01 -1.09
N ASP A 472 12.78 -4.65 -2.21
CA ASP A 472 12.21 -4.75 -3.56
C ASP A 472 11.61 -6.14 -3.87
N GLU A 473 12.26 -7.21 -3.42
CA GLU A 473 11.82 -8.60 -3.65
C GLU A 473 10.59 -8.98 -2.82
N MET A 474 10.36 -8.27 -1.71
CA MET A 474 9.27 -8.55 -0.76
C MET A 474 7.97 -7.80 -1.09
N VAL A 475 8.04 -6.71 -1.87
CA VAL A 475 6.90 -5.79 -2.11
C VAL A 475 5.63 -6.55 -2.51
N ASP A 476 5.73 -7.45 -3.49
CA ASP A 476 4.60 -8.21 -4.02
C ASP A 476 3.86 -9.00 -2.90
N ALA A 477 4.61 -9.73 -2.07
CA ALA A 477 4.04 -10.53 -0.96
C ALA A 477 3.62 -9.68 0.25
N ARG A 478 4.07 -8.43 0.35
CA ARG A 478 3.61 -7.49 1.37
C ARG A 478 2.36 -6.74 0.92
N LEU A 479 2.21 -6.39 -0.35
CA LEU A 479 0.99 -5.75 -0.83
C LEU A 479 -0.14 -6.76 -1.01
N TRP A 480 0.14 -7.90 -1.61
CA TRP A 480 -0.89 -8.81 -2.11
C TRP A 480 -0.90 -10.13 -1.35
N PRO A 481 -2.08 -10.73 -1.13
CA PRO A 481 -3.39 -10.31 -1.63
C PRO A 481 -4.16 -9.31 -0.73
N ARG A 482 -3.57 -8.86 0.38
CA ARG A 482 -4.21 -7.93 1.33
C ARG A 482 -4.80 -6.67 0.68
N SER A 483 -4.06 -6.09 -0.26
CA SER A 483 -4.50 -4.91 -1.01
C SER A 483 -5.75 -5.18 -1.86
N ALA A 484 -6.01 -6.43 -2.28
CA ALA A 484 -7.24 -6.78 -2.98
C ALA A 484 -8.46 -6.78 -2.05
N ALA A 485 -8.29 -7.22 -0.79
CA ALA A 485 -9.34 -7.10 0.22
C ALA A 485 -9.64 -5.62 0.53
N ILE A 486 -8.61 -4.79 0.62
CA ILE A 486 -8.76 -3.34 0.80
C ILE A 486 -9.44 -2.70 -0.43
N ALA A 487 -9.05 -3.08 -1.64
CA ALA A 487 -9.68 -2.61 -2.87
C ALA A 487 -11.18 -2.91 -2.89
N GLU A 488 -11.60 -4.07 -2.38
CA GLU A 488 -13.02 -4.41 -2.22
C GLU A 488 -13.73 -3.46 -1.25
N ARG A 489 -13.11 -3.12 -0.10
CA ARG A 489 -13.66 -2.13 0.84
C ARG A 489 -13.82 -0.74 0.21
N PHE A 490 -12.90 -0.36 -0.67
CA PHE A 490 -12.92 0.94 -1.36
C PHE A 490 -13.87 0.97 -2.58
N TRP A 491 -14.15 -0.19 -3.17
CA TRP A 491 -14.99 -0.30 -4.36
C TRP A 491 -16.44 -0.65 -4.04
N SER A 492 -16.66 -1.69 -3.24
CA SER A 492 -17.97 -2.31 -3.03
C SER A 492 -18.90 -1.48 -2.12
N PRO A 493 -20.22 -1.71 -2.19
CA PRO A 493 -21.17 -1.14 -1.23
C PRO A 493 -20.77 -1.44 0.22
N ALA A 494 -21.08 -0.54 1.16
CA ALA A 494 -20.73 -0.69 2.58
C ALA A 494 -21.23 -2.01 3.20
N GLY A 495 -22.38 -2.52 2.73
CA GLY A 495 -22.95 -3.79 3.18
C GLY A 495 -22.12 -5.04 2.81
N VAL A 496 -21.14 -4.93 1.91
CA VAL A 496 -20.21 -6.01 1.59
C VAL A 496 -19.08 -6.00 2.61
N HIS A 497 -19.20 -6.81 3.67
CA HIS A 497 -18.21 -6.89 4.75
C HIS A 497 -18.11 -8.28 5.40
N ASP A 498 -18.63 -9.32 4.74
CA ASP A 498 -18.47 -10.69 5.20
C ASP A 498 -17.01 -11.14 5.02
N VAL A 499 -16.33 -11.33 6.15
CA VAL A 499 -14.93 -11.73 6.21
C VAL A 499 -14.73 -13.16 5.73
N ALA A 500 -15.63 -14.08 6.06
CA ALA A 500 -15.50 -15.48 5.68
C ALA A 500 -15.65 -15.64 4.16
N ASP A 501 -16.57 -14.89 3.54
CA ASP A 501 -16.69 -14.85 2.08
C ASP A 501 -15.46 -14.24 1.41
N MET A 502 -14.92 -13.15 1.97
CA MET A 502 -13.70 -12.52 1.47
C MET A 502 -12.50 -13.47 1.55
N GLU A 503 -12.26 -14.11 2.69
CA GLU A 503 -11.17 -15.06 2.89
C GLU A 503 -11.29 -16.27 1.96
N ARG A 504 -12.52 -16.73 1.67
CA ARG A 504 -12.76 -17.80 0.68
C ARG A 504 -12.34 -17.40 -0.75
N ARG A 505 -12.52 -16.13 -1.13
CA ARG A 505 -12.19 -15.63 -2.48
C ARG A 505 -10.73 -15.25 -2.63
N LEU A 506 -10.07 -14.86 -1.55
CA LEU A 506 -8.74 -14.25 -1.58
C LEU A 506 -7.64 -15.14 -2.21
N PRO A 507 -7.58 -16.47 -1.98
CA PRO A 507 -6.60 -17.34 -2.64
C PRO A 507 -6.76 -17.39 -4.16
N ALA A 508 -8.00 -17.36 -4.65
CA ALA A 508 -8.26 -17.33 -6.10
C ALA A 508 -7.79 -16.02 -6.72
N ILE A 509 -7.99 -14.89 -6.01
CA ILE A 509 -7.49 -13.58 -6.44
C ILE A 509 -5.96 -13.53 -6.42
N GLN A 510 -5.31 -14.08 -5.38
CA GLN A 510 -3.84 -14.17 -5.37
C GLN A 510 -3.33 -14.95 -6.59
N HIS A 511 -3.94 -16.11 -6.86
CA HIS A 511 -3.55 -16.94 -7.99
C HIS A 511 -3.72 -16.20 -9.34
N GLU A 512 -4.85 -15.52 -9.54
CA GLU A 512 -5.09 -14.73 -10.75
C GLU A 512 -4.03 -13.62 -10.93
N LEU A 513 -3.68 -12.90 -9.86
CA LEU A 513 -2.65 -11.87 -9.89
C LEU A 513 -1.27 -12.45 -10.24
N GLU A 514 -0.91 -13.62 -9.69
CA GLU A 514 0.38 -14.27 -9.99
C GLU A 514 0.44 -14.78 -11.43
N VAL A 515 -0.61 -15.45 -11.92
CA VAL A 515 -0.70 -15.91 -13.32
C VAL A 515 -0.62 -14.74 -14.31
N THR A 516 -1.10 -13.56 -13.91
CA THR A 516 -1.13 -12.37 -14.77
C THR A 516 0.07 -11.43 -14.61
N GLY A 517 1.06 -11.77 -13.77
CA GLY A 517 2.37 -11.11 -13.76
C GLY A 517 2.94 -10.73 -12.39
N LEU A 518 2.19 -10.90 -11.30
CA LEU A 518 2.72 -10.66 -9.95
C LEU A 518 3.74 -11.76 -9.56
N ALA A 519 4.81 -11.41 -8.86
CA ALA A 519 5.92 -12.31 -8.56
C ALA A 519 6.00 -12.74 -7.08
N ALA A 520 4.90 -12.63 -6.30
CA ALA A 520 4.89 -12.92 -4.86
C ALA A 520 5.37 -14.36 -4.54
N GLY A 521 4.75 -15.39 -5.14
CA GLY A 521 5.17 -16.78 -4.99
C GLY A 521 6.60 -17.03 -5.50
N THR A 522 6.93 -16.55 -6.71
CA THR A 522 8.27 -16.75 -7.30
C THR A 522 9.40 -16.11 -6.46
N ASN A 523 9.19 -14.91 -5.93
CA ASN A 523 10.14 -14.28 -5.03
C ASN A 523 10.24 -15.02 -3.69
N THR A 524 9.11 -15.49 -3.14
CA THR A 524 9.08 -16.31 -1.93
C THR A 524 9.90 -17.60 -2.11
N ASP A 525 9.68 -18.32 -3.21
CA ASP A 525 10.41 -19.55 -3.54
C ASP A 525 11.92 -19.28 -3.70
N ARG A 526 12.28 -18.16 -4.35
CA ARG A 526 13.67 -17.73 -4.49
C ARG A 526 14.31 -17.42 -3.14
N MET A 527 13.62 -16.70 -2.25
CA MET A 527 14.13 -16.40 -0.91
C MET A 527 14.34 -17.67 -0.07
N ILE A 528 13.42 -18.65 -0.18
CA ILE A 528 13.56 -19.96 0.46
C ILE A 528 14.77 -20.70 -0.11
N ALA A 529 14.89 -20.81 -1.43
CA ALA A 529 15.99 -21.51 -2.09
C ALA A 529 17.37 -20.92 -1.75
N LEU A 530 17.45 -19.59 -1.59
CA LEU A 530 18.69 -18.92 -1.16
C LEU A 530 19.09 -19.27 0.28
N LEU A 531 18.12 -19.46 1.18
CA LEU A 531 18.39 -19.85 2.56
C LEU A 531 18.69 -21.34 2.72
N THR A 532 18.01 -22.18 1.93
CA THR A 532 18.03 -23.64 2.10
C THR A 532 18.27 -24.35 0.77
N PRO A 533 19.44 -24.13 0.11
CA PRO A 533 19.68 -24.61 -1.25
C PRO A 533 19.72 -26.13 -1.39
N ALA A 534 19.97 -26.85 -0.29
CA ALA A 534 20.01 -28.31 -0.29
C ALA A 534 18.62 -28.96 -0.26
N ASP A 535 17.65 -28.34 0.42
CA ASP A 535 16.27 -28.83 0.55
C ASP A 535 15.37 -27.68 1.00
N VAL A 536 14.48 -27.24 0.10
CA VAL A 536 13.54 -26.14 0.35
C VAL A 536 12.34 -26.57 1.18
N THR A 537 12.02 -27.86 1.16
CA THR A 537 10.78 -28.42 1.71
C THR A 537 10.54 -28.00 3.16
N PRO A 538 11.52 -28.10 4.08
CA PRO A 538 11.21 -27.89 5.49
C PRO A 538 10.92 -26.42 5.82
N LEU A 539 11.56 -25.49 5.11
CA LEU A 539 11.32 -24.05 5.27
C LEU A 539 10.03 -23.63 4.56
N THR A 540 9.70 -24.21 3.40
CA THR A 540 8.40 -24.01 2.75
C THR A 540 7.25 -24.44 3.67
N ILE A 541 7.33 -25.62 4.28
CA ILE A 541 6.30 -26.07 5.23
C ILE A 541 6.19 -25.08 6.39
N LEU A 542 7.31 -24.74 7.05
CA LEU A 542 7.31 -23.86 8.22
C LEU A 542 6.71 -22.47 7.90
N THR A 543 7.14 -21.84 6.80
CA THR A 543 6.64 -20.52 6.40
C THR A 543 5.21 -20.54 5.89
N SER A 544 4.74 -21.67 5.35
CA SER A 544 3.35 -21.81 4.89
C SER A 544 2.32 -21.79 6.02
N VAL A 545 2.70 -22.18 7.25
CA VAL A 545 1.80 -22.29 8.41
C VAL A 545 2.13 -21.32 9.55
N THR A 546 3.10 -20.42 9.32
CA THR A 546 3.48 -19.38 10.28
C THR A 546 3.21 -18.01 9.67
N VAL A 547 3.18 -17.00 10.53
CA VAL A 547 3.01 -15.60 10.12
C VAL A 547 4.15 -14.77 10.70
N PRO A 548 4.53 -13.66 10.05
CA PRO A 548 5.53 -12.75 10.61
C PRO A 548 5.03 -12.12 11.91
N VAL A 549 5.97 -11.67 12.74
CA VAL A 549 5.62 -10.90 13.94
C VAL A 549 5.01 -9.58 13.52
N ARG A 550 3.78 -9.32 13.97
CA ARG A 550 2.97 -8.17 13.55
C ARG A 550 3.36 -6.88 14.24
N ASN A 551 2.81 -5.77 13.73
CA ASN A 551 3.08 -4.40 14.15
C ASN A 551 4.59 -4.09 14.07
N TYR A 552 5.10 -3.23 14.94
CA TYR A 552 6.53 -2.93 15.06
C TYR A 552 7.41 -4.09 15.58
N GLY A 553 6.89 -5.33 15.64
CA GLY A 553 7.67 -6.49 16.06
C GLY A 553 8.86 -6.76 15.14
N LEU A 554 8.62 -6.87 13.82
CA LEU A 554 9.69 -7.09 12.84
C LEU A 554 10.64 -5.89 12.76
N ASN A 555 10.12 -4.66 12.84
CA ASN A 555 10.91 -3.43 12.93
C ASN A 555 11.91 -3.46 14.09
N ARG A 556 11.46 -3.86 15.30
CA ARG A 556 12.36 -3.98 16.47
C ARG A 556 13.44 -5.05 16.28
N LEU A 557 13.12 -6.14 15.58
CA LEU A 557 14.12 -7.16 15.25
C LEU A 557 15.14 -6.63 14.23
N ALA A 558 14.68 -5.90 13.21
CA ALA A 558 15.53 -5.28 12.20
C ALA A 558 16.41 -4.15 12.78
N ALA A 559 15.94 -3.40 13.78
CA ALA A 559 16.74 -2.39 14.47
C ALA A 559 18.03 -2.95 15.12
N HIS A 560 18.07 -4.26 15.41
CA HIS A 560 19.25 -4.95 15.91
C HIS A 560 19.99 -5.74 14.83
N GLY A 561 19.28 -6.36 13.89
CA GLY A 561 19.83 -7.24 12.87
C GLY A 561 20.17 -6.58 11.53
N GLY A 562 19.77 -5.32 11.32
CA GLY A 562 19.82 -4.63 10.03
C GLY A 562 19.11 -5.41 8.92
N ASP A 563 19.55 -5.19 7.68
CA ASP A 563 18.98 -5.81 6.48
C ASP A 563 19.11 -7.34 6.44
N ALA A 564 19.92 -7.94 7.32
CA ALA A 564 19.96 -9.40 7.46
C ALA A 564 18.58 -9.96 7.87
N MET A 565 17.76 -9.16 8.57
CA MET A 565 16.39 -9.54 8.93
C MET A 565 15.48 -9.71 7.71
N LEU A 566 15.73 -8.97 6.61
CA LEU A 566 14.96 -9.05 5.37
C LEU A 566 15.19 -10.37 4.61
N LYS A 567 16.20 -11.14 5.04
CA LYS A 567 16.53 -12.45 4.49
C LYS A 567 16.25 -13.57 5.50
N ALA A 568 15.56 -13.29 6.62
CA ALA A 568 15.24 -14.31 7.61
C ALA A 568 13.91 -15.02 7.27
N PRO A 569 13.65 -16.24 7.81
CA PRO A 569 12.37 -16.91 7.65
C PRO A 569 11.14 -16.04 7.99
N ALA A 570 11.25 -15.15 8.98
CA ALA A 570 10.18 -14.21 9.34
C ALA A 570 9.86 -13.20 8.21
N ALA A 571 10.85 -12.82 7.40
CA ALA A 571 10.66 -11.93 6.25
C ALA A 571 10.07 -12.66 5.03
N ILE A 572 10.05 -13.99 5.03
CA ILE A 572 9.44 -14.81 3.97
C ILE A 572 7.97 -15.10 4.28
N ALA A 573 7.63 -15.36 5.54
CA ALA A 573 6.26 -15.68 5.94
C ALA A 573 5.25 -14.59 5.54
N ALA A 574 4.13 -15.02 4.96
CA ALA A 574 3.05 -14.14 4.55
C ALA A 574 2.18 -13.73 5.76
N PRO A 575 1.63 -12.50 5.78
CA PRO A 575 0.71 -12.06 6.85
C PRO A 575 -0.58 -12.87 6.92
N ASP A 576 -1.06 -13.33 5.76
CA ASP A 576 -2.17 -14.27 5.60
C ASP A 576 -1.59 -15.64 5.20
N SER A 577 -1.76 -16.64 6.07
CA SER A 577 -1.31 -18.01 5.81
C SER A 577 -2.52 -18.85 5.40
N PHE A 578 -2.69 -19.05 4.09
CA PHE A 578 -3.83 -19.82 3.57
C PHE A 578 -3.81 -21.29 3.99
N ALA A 579 -2.63 -21.89 4.11
CA ALA A 579 -2.51 -23.26 4.62
C ALA A 579 -2.99 -23.38 6.08
N ALA A 580 -2.64 -22.41 6.94
CA ALA A 580 -3.14 -22.37 8.32
C ALA A 580 -4.63 -22.04 8.39
N MET A 581 -5.13 -21.12 7.56
CA MET A 581 -6.57 -20.80 7.48
C MET A 581 -7.39 -22.02 7.08
N ASP A 582 -6.97 -22.74 6.04
CA ASP A 582 -7.64 -23.97 5.58
C ASP A 582 -7.56 -25.09 6.62
N PHE A 583 -6.39 -25.27 7.28
CA PHE A 583 -6.25 -26.20 8.40
C PHE A 583 -7.23 -25.87 9.54
N ASN A 584 -7.31 -24.60 9.95
CA ASN A 584 -8.21 -24.15 11.02
C ASN A 584 -9.69 -24.36 10.64
N GLY A 585 -10.05 -24.11 9.38
CA GLY A 585 -11.40 -24.37 8.86
C GLY A 585 -11.77 -25.85 8.91
N MET A 586 -10.87 -26.74 8.50
CA MET A 586 -11.08 -28.19 8.62
C MET A 586 -11.14 -28.64 10.09
N ALA A 587 -10.27 -28.12 10.95
CA ALA A 587 -10.27 -28.45 12.37
C ALA A 587 -11.60 -28.06 13.05
N ALA A 588 -12.14 -26.88 12.71
CA ALA A 588 -13.45 -26.44 13.19
C ALA A 588 -14.58 -27.35 12.69
N ARG A 589 -14.57 -27.76 11.40
CA ARG A 589 -15.54 -28.73 10.85
C ARG A 589 -15.47 -30.08 11.56
N TYR A 590 -14.26 -30.59 11.80
CA TYR A 590 -14.07 -31.84 12.54
C TYR A 590 -14.62 -31.75 13.96
N ALA A 591 -14.35 -30.65 14.66
CA ALA A 591 -14.89 -30.40 16.01
C ALA A 591 -16.44 -30.29 16.02
N ALA A 592 -17.04 -29.86 14.90
CA ALA A 592 -18.48 -29.82 14.69
C ALA A 592 -19.10 -31.17 14.23
N GLY A 593 -18.30 -32.24 14.11
CA GLY A 593 -18.76 -33.60 13.79
C GLY A 593 -18.59 -34.04 12.33
N ASP A 594 -18.01 -33.19 11.47
CA ASP A 594 -17.66 -33.59 10.11
C ASP A 594 -16.34 -34.38 10.11
N HIS A 595 -16.43 -35.70 10.29
CA HIS A 595 -15.25 -36.56 10.31
C HIS A 595 -14.70 -36.90 8.92
N ALA A 596 -15.30 -36.42 7.83
CA ALA A 596 -14.77 -36.65 6.47
C ALA A 596 -13.42 -35.97 6.24
N VAL A 597 -13.10 -34.92 7.01
CA VAL A 597 -11.80 -34.21 6.94
C VAL A 597 -10.70 -34.85 7.79
N ALA A 598 -11.00 -35.92 8.55
CA ALA A 598 -10.09 -36.50 9.54
C ALA A 598 -8.76 -36.99 8.94
N ASP A 599 -8.81 -37.68 7.80
CA ASP A 599 -7.61 -38.23 7.17
C ASP A 599 -6.71 -37.13 6.61
N THR A 600 -7.31 -36.07 6.04
CA THR A 600 -6.56 -34.89 5.57
C THR A 600 -5.90 -34.14 6.73
N LEU A 601 -6.62 -33.94 7.85
CA LEU A 601 -6.05 -33.34 9.06
C LEU A 601 -4.90 -34.17 9.61
N ARG A 602 -5.08 -35.49 9.74
CA ARG A 602 -4.04 -36.40 10.22
C ARG A 602 -2.80 -36.37 9.34
N ALA A 603 -2.97 -36.38 8.01
CA ALA A 603 -1.85 -36.30 7.07
C ALA A 603 -1.04 -35.00 7.23
N ARG A 604 -1.72 -33.86 7.42
CA ARG A 604 -1.05 -32.57 7.68
C ARG A 604 -0.30 -32.54 9.00
N LEU A 605 -0.92 -33.03 10.08
CA LEU A 605 -0.27 -33.14 11.38
C LEU A 605 0.98 -34.03 11.29
N MET A 606 0.90 -35.20 10.64
CA MET A 606 2.08 -36.04 10.43
C MET A 606 3.19 -35.34 9.64
N ALA A 607 2.84 -34.56 8.62
CA ALA A 607 3.81 -33.74 7.87
C ALA A 607 4.46 -32.67 8.77
N TYR A 608 3.67 -31.99 9.61
CA TYR A 608 4.16 -30.98 10.55
C TYR A 608 5.06 -31.58 11.63
N ALA A 609 4.69 -32.71 12.21
CA ALA A 609 5.50 -33.46 13.18
C ALA A 609 6.83 -33.91 12.57
N GLY A 610 6.81 -34.48 11.36
CA GLY A 610 8.01 -34.90 10.64
C GLY A 610 8.90 -33.73 10.20
N ASN A 611 8.33 -32.52 10.06
CA ASN A 611 9.06 -31.35 9.59
C ASN A 611 10.17 -30.91 10.55
N ASP A 612 10.03 -31.10 11.87
CA ASP A 612 11.05 -30.61 12.82
C ASP A 612 12.41 -31.26 12.65
N MET A 613 12.43 -32.58 12.48
CA MET A 613 13.66 -33.31 12.18
C MET A 613 14.25 -32.89 10.83
N ALA A 614 13.40 -32.60 9.83
CA ALA A 614 13.85 -32.14 8.52
C ALA A 614 14.42 -30.72 8.58
N TYR A 615 13.74 -29.82 9.27
CA TYR A 615 14.16 -28.44 9.49
C TYR A 615 15.48 -28.38 10.27
N ALA A 616 15.67 -29.23 11.28
CA ALA A 616 16.92 -29.28 12.02
C ALA A 616 18.15 -29.61 11.14
N ARG A 617 17.98 -30.35 10.04
CA ARG A 617 19.07 -30.67 9.10
C ARG A 617 19.46 -29.49 8.21
N ILE A 618 18.50 -28.66 7.82
CA ILE A 618 18.75 -27.49 6.97
C ILE A 618 19.15 -26.25 7.76
N ALA A 619 18.92 -26.21 9.08
CA ALA A 619 19.17 -25.05 9.92
C ALA A 619 20.66 -24.81 10.18
N THR A 620 21.45 -24.50 9.16
CA THR A 620 22.92 -24.36 9.28
C THR A 620 23.37 -22.92 9.54
N THR A 621 22.49 -21.94 9.34
CA THR A 621 22.79 -20.51 9.53
C THR A 621 22.14 -19.97 10.82
N PRO A 622 22.65 -18.87 11.39
CA PRO A 622 22.02 -18.23 12.55
C PRO A 622 20.54 -17.86 12.32
N ALA A 623 20.21 -17.37 11.12
CA ALA A 623 18.82 -17.02 10.77
C ALA A 623 17.89 -18.24 10.78
N LEU A 624 18.35 -19.39 10.28
CA LEU A 624 17.55 -20.62 10.30
C LEU A 624 17.49 -21.25 11.70
N GLN A 625 18.58 -21.20 12.46
CA GLN A 625 18.65 -21.66 13.85
C GLN A 625 17.66 -20.90 14.74
N ALA A 626 17.50 -19.59 14.53
CA ALA A 626 16.56 -18.76 15.26
C ALA A 626 15.10 -19.21 15.13
N ALA A 627 14.74 -19.88 14.02
CA ALA A 627 13.39 -20.40 13.79
C ALA A 627 13.18 -21.85 14.26
N ARG A 628 14.22 -22.56 14.75
CA ARG A 628 14.06 -23.92 15.32
C ARG A 628 13.08 -24.03 16.48
N PRO A 629 12.96 -23.06 17.41
CA PRO A 629 11.93 -23.10 18.44
C PRO A 629 10.52 -23.16 17.86
N VAL A 630 10.25 -22.45 16.77
CA VAL A 630 8.93 -22.44 16.09
C VAL A 630 8.68 -23.78 15.39
N SER A 631 9.69 -24.33 14.73
CA SER A 631 9.64 -25.69 14.15
C SER A 631 9.27 -26.75 15.20
N ARG A 632 9.89 -26.71 16.39
CA ARG A 632 9.56 -27.61 17.50
C ARG A 632 8.15 -27.41 18.04
N GLN A 633 7.67 -26.16 18.10
CA GLN A 633 6.30 -25.86 18.52
C GLN A 633 5.28 -26.44 17.53
N LEU A 634 5.54 -26.31 16.22
CA LEU A 634 4.70 -26.89 15.18
C LEU A 634 4.64 -28.41 15.30
N ALA A 635 5.76 -29.07 15.54
CA ALA A 635 5.79 -30.52 15.74
C ALA A 635 5.18 -30.99 17.07
N ALA A 636 5.21 -30.16 18.12
CA ALA A 636 4.55 -30.47 19.39
C ALA A 636 3.03 -30.23 19.37
N LEU A 637 2.57 -29.31 18.52
CA LEU A 637 1.16 -29.09 18.24
C LEU A 637 0.55 -30.27 17.45
N ALA A 638 1.36 -30.87 16.59
CA ALA A 638 0.99 -31.97 15.70
C ALA A 638 1.03 -33.33 16.38
#